data_AF-A0A1F6L8I3-F1
#
_entry.id   AF-A0A1F6L8I3-F1
#
_cell.length_a   1.000
_cell.length_b   1.000
_cell.length_c   1.000
_cell.angle_alpha   90.00
_cell.angle_beta   90.00
_cell.angle_gamma   90.00
#
_symmetry.space_group_name_H-M   'P 1'
#
loop_
_entity.id
_entity.type
_entity.pdbx_description
1 polymer ?
#
loop_
_entity_poly.entity_id
_entity_poly.type
_entity_poly.pdbx_seq_one_letter_code
_entity_poly.pdbx_strand_id
1 'polypeptide(L)'
;MADSQIAPPVWRVAAGDSAAEHDLVSALQLSPLLARLLVNRGVRTAPEATEFLNPVRRHLHSPFLFTQMERAVARLRRAIADGEKIFIFGDRDVDGMAGTAILRIVLTAFGADVDSHIPTGSEGYGVHPEVMARAIREGCTLGITVDTGIAEIERIEEAARAGMDVIVADHHQQKDTLPPAYAILHPAVPGETYPFKHLSGAGVAFKLAMALIAGRSPFANRTLVFVDVETTGLDRAKDEVIEIGAVKYRNGVRQSEFSCFVKPAGPLPEEIRRITGITDEDLAAHGIEPRTALKKLLGFLEGPDTVFCGYNVEFDRDFLDAELGRHLQTRLSTSFLDVMAVATSTLTELPSRKLSRVAEALGVVNPAAHRALSDAQATADVFYKLLERESIEDEVYYEQLMPLAALAAVADMMPLVGENRAIVAEGLRIMRHAPPIGLKRLLEKLALAEPTGKDLAFLLGPLLNAPGRLGDPLPAFRMLTTQSDHEAAYLSDQLIRMNEERKDLVKVHAARVMEMVPLQNNLDADRILCVRAEGVPPGVGGIVAARVKNAFARPVVIVMEEEGRAVGSARSIESLDLVEAVGTCADLLEKFGGHHQAVGLTIRPENIPDFFKRLKKSVAERLRDMPEPVLTIDAELQLGDLTMATLEDISVLEPFGKGNPFPRFALFGAPVADVRRIGADGRHLRLRLGATARDAVTAVGWNMSDDADTLGRRVNAAFELDRNEWQGRIDLQLVLEDVRPATERNSG
;
A
#
# COMPACT_ATOMS: atom_id res chain seq x y z
N MET A 1 -12.57 2.21 42.66
CA MET A 1 -12.62 2.26 41.19
C MET A 1 -14.08 2.23 40.84
N ALA A 2 -14.63 3.31 40.29
CA ALA A 2 -16.00 3.30 39.81
C ALA A 2 -16.01 2.43 38.56
N ASP A 3 -16.76 1.33 38.60
CA ASP A 3 -17.01 0.45 37.47
C ASP A 3 -17.62 1.26 36.32
N SER A 4 -16.79 1.76 35.41
CA SER A 4 -17.26 2.12 34.08
C SER A 4 -17.44 0.81 33.31
N GLN A 5 -18.53 0.09 33.57
CA GLN A 5 -18.92 -1.03 32.72
C GLN A 5 -19.23 -0.45 31.34
N ILE A 6 -18.26 -0.53 30.43
CA ILE A 6 -18.52 -0.41 29.00
C ILE A 6 -19.55 -1.48 28.69
N ALA A 7 -20.68 -1.09 28.08
CA ALA A 7 -21.70 -2.04 27.69
C ALA A 7 -21.09 -3.12 26.77
N PRO A 8 -21.47 -4.40 26.92
CA PRO A 8 -20.94 -5.46 26.07
C PRO A 8 -21.27 -5.19 24.59
N PRO A 9 -20.40 -5.57 23.65
CA PRO A 9 -20.62 -5.28 22.25
C PRO A 9 -21.80 -6.08 21.67
N VAL A 10 -22.55 -5.46 20.76
CA VAL A 10 -23.54 -6.16 19.94
C VAL A 10 -22.81 -6.91 18.83
N TRP A 11 -22.99 -8.23 18.78
CA TRP A 11 -22.40 -9.06 17.72
C TRP A 11 -23.22 -8.94 16.45
N ARG A 12 -22.55 -8.68 15.32
CA ARG A 12 -23.15 -8.69 13.98
C ARG A 12 -22.45 -9.71 13.11
N VAL A 13 -23.16 -10.79 12.78
CA VAL A 13 -22.64 -11.85 11.90
C VAL A 13 -22.84 -11.45 10.44
N ALA A 14 -21.77 -11.51 9.65
CA ALA A 14 -21.82 -11.22 8.23
C ALA A 14 -22.68 -12.27 7.49
N ALA A 15 -23.64 -11.81 6.70
CA ALA A 15 -24.60 -12.67 5.99
C ALA A 15 -24.00 -13.39 4.75
N GLY A 16 -22.87 -12.88 4.22
CA GLY A 16 -22.22 -13.27 2.96
C GLY A 16 -23.14 -13.30 1.72
N ASP A 17 -22.75 -14.04 0.68
CA ASP A 17 -23.50 -14.18 -0.58
C ASP A 17 -23.33 -15.59 -1.16
N SER A 18 -24.38 -16.41 -1.04
CA SER A 18 -24.34 -17.82 -1.42
C SER A 18 -24.08 -18.06 -2.92
N ALA A 19 -24.46 -17.13 -3.80
CA ALA A 19 -24.22 -17.29 -5.23
C ALA A 19 -22.74 -17.06 -5.55
N ALA A 20 -22.17 -15.94 -5.09
CA ALA A 20 -20.76 -15.64 -5.28
C ALA A 20 -19.86 -16.69 -4.61
N GLU A 21 -20.24 -17.17 -3.42
CA GLU A 21 -19.53 -18.26 -2.74
C GLU A 21 -19.51 -19.54 -3.56
N HIS A 22 -20.65 -19.95 -4.12
CA HIS A 22 -20.74 -21.15 -4.95
C HIS A 22 -19.87 -21.05 -6.20
N ASP A 23 -19.84 -19.89 -6.85
CA ASP A 23 -19.02 -19.62 -8.02
C ASP A 23 -17.53 -19.74 -7.69
N LEU A 24 -17.08 -19.15 -6.57
CA LEU A 24 -15.69 -19.24 -6.11
C LEU A 24 -15.28 -20.67 -5.74
N VAL A 25 -16.12 -21.38 -4.98
CA VAL A 25 -15.88 -22.80 -4.62
C VAL A 25 -15.72 -23.63 -5.88
N SER A 26 -16.61 -23.47 -6.85
CA SER A 26 -16.60 -24.28 -8.08
C SER A 26 -15.39 -23.96 -8.97
N ALA A 27 -15.08 -22.67 -9.15
CA ALA A 27 -14.02 -22.22 -10.05
C ALA A 27 -12.61 -22.47 -9.50
N LEU A 28 -12.41 -22.32 -8.18
CA LEU A 28 -11.08 -22.33 -7.55
C LEU A 28 -10.89 -23.49 -6.56
N GLN A 29 -11.90 -24.34 -6.36
CA GLN A 29 -11.86 -25.47 -5.41
C GLN A 29 -11.56 -25.03 -3.96
N LEU A 30 -12.04 -23.85 -3.57
CA LEU A 30 -11.86 -23.31 -2.21
C LEU A 30 -12.81 -24.01 -1.22
N SER A 31 -12.47 -23.96 0.07
CA SER A 31 -13.43 -24.34 1.10
C SER A 31 -14.62 -23.35 1.14
N PRO A 32 -15.82 -23.79 1.56
CA PRO A 32 -16.96 -22.88 1.73
C PRO A 32 -16.68 -21.72 2.70
N LEU A 33 -15.88 -21.98 3.74
CA LEU A 33 -15.47 -20.95 4.70
C LEU A 33 -14.57 -19.91 4.02
N LEU A 34 -13.55 -20.34 3.30
CA LEU A 34 -12.64 -19.42 2.61
C LEU A 34 -13.37 -18.58 1.56
N ALA A 35 -14.28 -19.19 0.78
CA ALA A 35 -15.12 -18.46 -0.17
C ALA A 35 -16.00 -17.40 0.51
N ARG A 36 -16.64 -17.72 1.64
CA ARG A 36 -17.40 -16.77 2.47
C ARG A 36 -16.51 -15.60 2.93
N LEU A 37 -15.32 -15.91 3.43
CA LEU A 37 -14.38 -14.91 3.92
C LEU A 37 -13.90 -13.97 2.82
N LEU A 38 -13.70 -14.46 1.60
CA LEU A 38 -13.34 -13.64 0.43
C LEU A 38 -14.50 -12.74 0.00
N VAL A 39 -15.72 -13.29 -0.10
CA VAL A 39 -16.92 -12.52 -0.46
C VAL A 39 -17.19 -11.40 0.54
N ASN A 40 -17.02 -11.66 1.84
CA ASN A 40 -17.15 -10.65 2.90
C ASN A 40 -16.06 -9.57 2.83
N ARG A 41 -14.93 -9.82 2.15
CA ARG A 41 -13.88 -8.83 1.85
C ARG A 41 -14.12 -8.09 0.53
N GLY A 42 -15.24 -8.33 -0.15
CA GLY A 42 -15.55 -7.74 -1.45
C GLY A 42 -14.90 -8.44 -2.64
N VAL A 43 -14.25 -9.59 -2.42
CA VAL A 43 -13.63 -10.42 -3.47
C VAL A 43 -14.65 -11.43 -3.95
N ARG A 44 -15.23 -11.22 -5.14
CA ARG A 44 -16.46 -11.92 -5.55
C ARG A 44 -16.32 -12.72 -6.83
N THR A 45 -15.22 -12.53 -7.57
CA THR A 45 -14.96 -13.24 -8.83
C THR A 45 -13.69 -14.09 -8.73
N ALA A 46 -13.60 -15.14 -9.57
CA ALA A 46 -12.42 -16.01 -9.59
C ALA A 46 -11.11 -15.27 -9.94
N PRO A 47 -11.09 -14.29 -10.88
CA PRO A 47 -9.90 -13.47 -11.11
C PRO A 47 -9.48 -12.65 -9.89
N GLU A 48 -10.43 -11.96 -9.24
CA GLU A 48 -10.16 -11.18 -8.01
C GLU A 48 -9.63 -12.08 -6.89
N ALA A 49 -10.23 -13.26 -6.70
CA ALA A 49 -9.79 -14.22 -5.67
C ALA A 49 -8.39 -14.77 -5.96
N THR A 50 -8.08 -15.07 -7.23
CA THR A 50 -6.74 -15.53 -7.63
C THR A 50 -5.70 -14.45 -7.36
N GLU A 51 -5.99 -13.20 -7.69
CA GLU A 51 -5.10 -12.06 -7.43
C GLU A 51 -4.91 -11.83 -5.92
N PHE A 52 -6.01 -11.87 -5.16
CA PHE A 52 -6.01 -11.65 -3.72
C PHE A 52 -5.23 -12.73 -2.96
N LEU A 53 -5.40 -14.00 -3.34
CA LEU A 53 -4.74 -15.14 -2.70
C LEU A 53 -3.27 -15.31 -3.13
N ASN A 54 -2.86 -14.69 -4.23
CA ASN A 54 -1.48 -14.75 -4.74
C ASN A 54 -0.89 -13.35 -4.96
N PRO A 55 -0.76 -12.51 -3.92
CA PRO A 55 -0.25 -11.16 -4.04
C PRO A 55 1.24 -11.17 -4.43
N VAL A 56 1.57 -10.64 -5.59
CA VAL A 56 2.93 -10.63 -6.15
C VAL A 56 3.27 -9.28 -6.79
N ARG A 57 4.57 -9.01 -7.00
CA ARG A 57 5.07 -7.75 -7.58
C ARG A 57 4.41 -7.34 -8.90
N ARG A 58 4.03 -8.29 -9.77
CA ARG A 58 3.35 -7.96 -11.04
C ARG A 58 1.98 -7.30 -10.87
N HIS A 59 1.38 -7.34 -9.67
CA HIS A 59 0.14 -6.62 -9.38
C HIS A 59 0.37 -5.14 -9.07
N LEU A 60 1.64 -4.70 -9.00
CA LEU A 60 1.97 -3.29 -8.84
C LEU A 60 1.71 -2.53 -10.15
N HIS A 61 1.06 -1.39 -10.03
CA HIS A 61 0.86 -0.49 -11.17
C HIS A 61 2.18 0.17 -11.57
N SER A 62 2.35 0.40 -12.87
CA SER A 62 3.49 1.15 -13.40
C SER A 62 3.60 2.51 -12.69
N PRO A 63 4.78 2.90 -12.19
CA PRO A 63 4.95 4.19 -11.55
C PRO A 63 4.72 5.37 -12.51
N PHE A 64 4.83 5.15 -13.83
CA PHE A 64 4.57 6.17 -14.84
C PHE A 64 3.07 6.47 -15.07
N LEU A 65 2.17 5.78 -14.35
CA LEU A 65 0.76 6.17 -14.27
C LEU A 65 0.52 7.38 -13.36
N PHE A 66 1.52 7.77 -12.54
CA PHE A 66 1.52 9.07 -11.89
C PHE A 66 1.77 10.16 -12.93
N THR A 67 0.88 11.14 -12.98
CA THR A 67 0.89 12.20 -14.01
C THR A 67 2.22 12.96 -14.12
N GLN A 68 2.93 13.13 -13.01
CA GLN A 68 4.18 13.88 -12.95
C GLN A 68 5.44 13.01 -12.77
N MET A 69 5.33 11.68 -12.82
CA MET A 69 6.48 10.78 -12.60
C MET A 69 7.59 10.97 -13.62
N GLU A 70 7.25 11.07 -14.90
CA GLU A 70 8.24 11.26 -15.96
C GLU A 70 9.03 12.57 -15.75
N ARG A 71 8.33 13.65 -15.37
CA ARG A 71 8.95 14.94 -15.04
C ARG A 71 9.89 14.83 -13.83
N ALA A 72 9.46 14.15 -12.76
CA ALA A 72 10.28 13.92 -11.57
C ALA A 72 11.56 13.12 -11.88
N VAL A 73 11.42 12.00 -12.61
CA VAL A 73 12.55 11.14 -12.99
C VAL A 73 13.52 11.86 -13.93
N ALA A 74 13.02 12.64 -14.90
CA ALA A 74 13.87 13.42 -15.78
C ALA A 74 14.73 14.44 -15.00
N ARG A 75 14.15 15.09 -13.99
CA ARG A 75 14.86 16.03 -13.12
C ARG A 75 15.91 15.37 -12.24
N LEU A 76 15.60 14.21 -11.66
CA LEU A 76 16.55 13.41 -10.88
C LEU A 76 17.73 12.95 -11.73
N ARG A 77 17.46 12.44 -12.94
CA ARG A 77 18.51 12.02 -13.87
C ARG A 77 19.43 13.15 -14.26
N ARG A 78 18.88 14.34 -14.51
CA ARG A 78 19.68 15.54 -14.76
C ARG A 78 20.58 15.86 -13.56
N ALA A 79 20.03 15.87 -12.35
CA ALA A 79 20.81 16.11 -11.14
C ALA A 79 21.97 15.11 -10.99
N ILE A 80 21.70 13.82 -11.21
CA ILE A 80 22.71 12.76 -11.14
C ILE A 80 23.79 12.94 -12.21
N ALA A 81 23.38 13.22 -13.46
CA ALA A 81 24.30 13.38 -14.58
C ALA A 81 25.20 14.63 -14.44
N ASP A 82 24.63 15.72 -13.92
CA ASP A 82 25.31 16.99 -13.73
C ASP A 82 26.09 17.06 -12.40
N GLY A 83 26.00 16.01 -11.56
CA GLY A 83 26.66 15.96 -10.25
C GLY A 83 26.10 16.96 -9.24
N GLU A 84 24.82 17.32 -9.38
CA GLU A 84 24.11 18.22 -8.46
C GLU A 84 23.93 17.56 -7.08
N LYS A 85 24.03 18.35 -6.00
CA LYS A 85 23.71 17.88 -4.65
C LYS A 85 22.19 17.77 -4.47
N ILE A 86 21.73 16.58 -4.07
CA ILE A 86 20.33 16.26 -3.81
C ILE A 86 20.09 16.21 -2.29
N PHE A 87 19.02 16.84 -1.81
CA PHE A 87 18.65 16.83 -0.40
C PHE A 87 17.28 16.17 -0.16
N ILE A 88 17.21 15.16 0.70
CA ILE A 88 15.96 14.49 1.08
C ILE A 88 15.45 15.04 2.42
N PHE A 89 14.21 15.51 2.45
CA PHE A 89 13.51 15.94 3.66
C PHE A 89 12.48 14.87 4.05
N GLY A 90 12.79 14.05 5.05
CA GLY A 90 11.89 12.99 5.53
C GLY A 90 11.00 13.42 6.69
N ASP A 91 10.14 12.50 7.13
CA ASP A 91 9.47 12.55 8.44
C ASP A 91 10.11 11.57 9.44
N ARG A 92 9.82 11.78 10.73
CA ARG A 92 10.45 11.11 11.88
C ARG A 92 9.86 9.76 12.25
N ASP A 93 8.73 9.39 11.68
CA ASP A 93 8.14 8.08 11.92
C ASP A 93 8.67 7.04 10.91
N VAL A 94 8.19 5.81 11.04
CA VAL A 94 8.66 4.70 10.22
C VAL A 94 8.38 4.91 8.73
N ASP A 95 7.28 5.59 8.35
CA ASP A 95 6.96 5.80 6.93
C ASP A 95 7.92 6.82 6.31
N GLY A 96 8.08 7.98 6.93
CA GLY A 96 9.06 8.99 6.51
C GLY A 96 10.51 8.50 6.54
N MET A 97 10.92 7.75 7.58
CA MET A 97 12.27 7.18 7.65
C MET A 97 12.51 6.09 6.60
N ALA A 98 11.55 5.18 6.39
CA ALA A 98 11.67 4.12 5.40
C ALA A 98 11.69 4.68 3.97
N GLY A 99 10.80 5.64 3.66
CA GLY A 99 10.79 6.31 2.36
C GLY A 99 12.10 7.07 2.09
N THR A 100 12.61 7.77 3.10
CA THR A 100 13.92 8.44 3.01
C THR A 100 15.05 7.44 2.79
N ALA A 101 15.03 6.31 3.50
CA ALA A 101 16.01 5.24 3.32
C ALA A 101 15.94 4.64 1.91
N ILE A 102 14.75 4.40 1.37
CA ILE A 102 14.52 3.90 0.01
C ILE A 102 15.18 4.82 -1.03
N LEU A 103 14.90 6.12 -0.97
CA LEU A 103 15.48 7.08 -1.91
C LEU A 103 16.99 7.22 -1.73
N ARG A 104 17.48 7.25 -0.50
CA ARG A 104 18.93 7.33 -0.23
C ARG A 104 19.66 6.12 -0.81
N ILE A 105 19.17 4.90 -0.57
CA ILE A 105 19.78 3.66 -1.08
C ILE A 105 19.85 3.69 -2.61
N VAL A 106 18.72 3.97 -3.29
CA VAL A 106 18.70 3.95 -4.76
C VAL A 106 19.51 5.10 -5.36
N LEU A 107 19.43 6.32 -4.83
CA LEU A 107 20.17 7.46 -5.37
C LEU A 107 21.68 7.30 -5.19
N THR A 108 22.13 6.83 -4.02
CA THR A 108 23.55 6.50 -3.80
C THR A 108 24.03 5.42 -4.76
N ALA A 109 23.23 4.38 -5.00
CA ALA A 109 23.60 3.33 -5.95
C ALA A 109 23.66 3.82 -7.42
N PHE A 110 22.98 4.92 -7.74
CA PHE A 110 23.07 5.61 -9.03
C PHE A 110 24.18 6.67 -9.09
N GLY A 111 24.99 6.79 -8.02
CA GLY A 111 26.13 7.72 -7.97
C GLY A 111 25.76 9.17 -7.64
N ALA A 112 24.55 9.42 -7.10
CA ALA A 112 24.15 10.75 -6.68
C ALA A 112 24.91 11.22 -5.43
N ASP A 113 25.25 12.51 -5.37
CA ASP A 113 25.60 13.19 -4.11
C ASP A 113 24.32 13.52 -3.36
N VAL A 114 23.97 12.68 -2.38
CA VAL A 114 22.69 12.75 -1.66
C VAL A 114 22.90 12.90 -0.16
N ASP A 115 22.23 13.89 0.41
CA ASP A 115 22.12 14.10 1.84
C ASP A 115 20.64 14.02 2.27
N SER A 116 20.39 13.81 3.56
CA SER A 116 19.02 13.66 4.08
C SER A 116 18.87 14.19 5.50
N HIS A 117 17.70 14.72 5.82
CA HIS A 117 17.35 15.14 7.18
C HIS A 117 16.10 14.42 7.67
N ILE A 118 16.17 13.84 8.87
CA ILE A 118 15.03 13.32 9.61
C ILE A 118 14.79 14.28 10.80
N PRO A 119 13.57 14.84 10.97
CA PRO A 119 13.29 15.83 12.00
C PRO A 119 13.53 15.31 13.41
N THR A 120 14.17 16.11 14.28
CA THR A 120 14.47 15.74 15.67
C THR A 120 13.82 16.69 16.70
N GLY A 121 13.57 16.20 17.91
CA GLY A 121 13.13 17.00 19.05
C GLY A 121 11.98 17.97 18.76
N SER A 122 12.27 19.27 18.88
CA SER A 122 11.33 20.39 18.75
C SER A 122 11.09 20.87 17.32
N GLU A 123 11.76 20.30 16.31
CA GLU A 123 11.58 20.70 14.90
C GLU A 123 10.14 20.46 14.41
N GLY A 124 9.41 19.54 15.06
CA GLY A 124 8.01 19.25 14.74
C GLY A 124 7.83 18.50 13.41
N TYR A 125 6.60 18.49 12.92
CA TYR A 125 6.24 17.91 11.61
C TYR A 125 6.40 18.94 10.49
N GLY A 126 6.79 18.47 9.31
CA GLY A 126 6.97 19.29 8.11
C GLY A 126 8.43 19.62 7.82
N VAL A 127 8.65 20.41 6.77
CA VAL A 127 10.01 20.85 6.40
C VAL A 127 10.43 22.04 7.26
N HIS A 128 11.35 21.79 8.19
CA HIS A 128 11.81 22.83 9.12
C HIS A 128 12.56 23.98 8.38
N PRO A 129 12.26 25.26 8.70
CA PRO A 129 12.83 26.42 7.99
C PRO A 129 14.36 26.44 7.95
N GLU A 130 15.02 26.16 9.08
CA GLU A 130 16.49 26.18 9.16
C GLU A 130 17.14 25.04 8.38
N VAL A 131 16.44 23.91 8.23
CA VAL A 131 16.91 22.76 7.45
C VAL A 131 16.83 23.08 5.96
N MET A 132 15.72 23.69 5.52
CA MET A 132 15.57 24.21 4.16
C MET A 132 16.65 25.25 3.84
N ALA A 133 16.82 26.24 4.72
CA ALA A 133 17.82 27.29 4.55
C ALA A 133 19.25 26.73 4.55
N ARG A 134 19.54 25.69 5.35
CA ARG A 134 20.83 24.98 5.31
C ARG A 134 21.05 24.32 3.95
N ALA A 135 20.09 23.53 3.46
CA ALA A 135 20.22 22.85 2.17
C ALA A 135 20.50 23.84 1.03
N ILE A 136 19.78 24.97 1.01
CA ILE A 136 20.01 26.06 0.05
C ILE A 136 21.42 26.65 0.19
N ARG A 137 21.88 26.95 1.42
CA ARG A 137 23.24 27.49 1.66
C ARG A 137 24.35 26.53 1.25
N GLU A 138 24.10 25.23 1.35
CA GLU A 138 25.02 24.18 0.91
C GLU A 138 25.01 23.97 -0.61
N GLY A 139 24.23 24.74 -1.36
CA GLY A 139 24.19 24.69 -2.82
C GLY A 139 23.33 23.56 -3.37
N CYS A 140 22.40 23.00 -2.59
CA CYS A 140 21.47 22.00 -3.09
C CYS A 140 20.51 22.65 -4.10
N THR A 141 20.45 22.08 -5.30
CA THR A 141 19.60 22.54 -6.41
C THR A 141 18.39 21.63 -6.65
N LEU A 142 18.34 20.49 -5.96
CA LEU A 142 17.20 19.57 -5.95
C LEU A 142 16.89 19.08 -4.52
N GLY A 143 15.68 19.35 -4.07
CA GLY A 143 15.08 18.79 -2.85
C GLY A 143 14.05 17.71 -3.17
N ILE A 144 13.95 16.69 -2.32
CA ILE A 144 12.86 15.70 -2.36
C ILE A 144 12.23 15.64 -0.97
N THR A 145 10.93 15.91 -0.85
CA THR A 145 10.22 15.65 0.40
C THR A 145 9.64 14.24 0.37
N VAL A 146 9.69 13.53 1.50
CA VAL A 146 9.16 12.18 1.64
C VAL A 146 8.27 12.13 2.85
N ASP A 147 7.03 11.66 2.63
CA ASP A 147 6.01 11.57 3.68
C ASP A 147 5.70 12.93 4.33
N THR A 148 5.95 13.99 3.58
CA THR A 148 5.74 15.36 4.00
C THR A 148 5.80 16.27 2.77
N GLY A 149 5.45 17.54 2.97
CA GLY A 149 5.62 18.59 1.96
C GLY A 149 4.35 18.99 1.21
N ILE A 150 3.31 18.14 1.12
CA ILE A 150 2.08 18.50 0.37
C ILE A 150 1.34 19.69 0.99
N ALA A 151 1.52 19.92 2.29
CA ALA A 151 0.96 21.06 3.02
C ALA A 151 1.95 22.24 3.18
N GLU A 152 3.21 22.10 2.75
CA GLU A 152 4.32 23.03 3.02
C GLU A 152 4.53 24.08 1.91
N ILE A 153 3.46 24.80 1.56
CA ILE A 153 3.42 25.78 0.46
C ILE A 153 4.54 26.83 0.58
N GLU A 154 4.63 27.52 1.72
CA GLU A 154 5.59 28.61 1.93
C GLU A 154 7.05 28.15 1.83
N ARG A 155 7.34 26.93 2.32
CA ARG A 155 8.70 26.38 2.31
C ARG A 155 9.13 25.97 0.90
N ILE A 156 8.21 25.42 0.12
CA ILE A 156 8.49 25.06 -1.27
C ILE A 156 8.61 26.32 -2.14
N GLU A 157 7.83 27.38 -1.86
CA GLU A 157 8.00 28.70 -2.47
C GLU A 157 9.36 29.35 -2.15
N GLU A 158 9.83 29.20 -0.91
CA GLU A 158 11.17 29.65 -0.49
C GLU A 158 12.27 28.93 -1.27
N ALA A 159 12.20 27.60 -1.37
CA ALA A 159 13.13 26.80 -2.16
C ALA A 159 13.16 27.23 -3.63
N ALA A 160 11.99 27.36 -4.25
CA ALA A 160 11.87 27.75 -5.65
C ALA A 160 12.47 29.14 -5.91
N ARG A 161 12.25 30.12 -5.03
CA ARG A 161 12.86 31.46 -5.12
C ARG A 161 14.38 31.44 -4.97
N ALA A 162 14.92 30.47 -4.23
CA ALA A 162 16.35 30.26 -4.09
C ALA A 162 16.98 29.44 -5.22
N GLY A 163 16.19 29.02 -6.22
CA GLY A 163 16.67 28.21 -7.34
C GLY A 163 16.79 26.71 -7.04
N MET A 164 16.18 26.24 -5.96
CA MET A 164 16.09 24.81 -5.65
C MET A 164 14.75 24.25 -6.15
N ASP A 165 14.82 23.31 -7.09
CA ASP A 165 13.65 22.52 -7.49
C ASP A 165 13.25 21.58 -6.35
N VAL A 166 11.96 21.38 -6.10
CA VAL A 166 11.47 20.42 -5.09
C VAL A 166 10.53 19.39 -5.72
N ILE A 167 10.81 18.11 -5.50
CA ILE A 167 9.90 17.00 -5.81
C ILE A 167 9.19 16.63 -4.50
N VAL A 168 7.86 16.64 -4.48
CA VAL A 168 7.06 16.24 -3.32
C VAL A 168 6.59 14.80 -3.52
N ALA A 169 7.01 13.88 -2.65
CA ALA A 169 6.52 12.51 -2.58
C ALA A 169 5.76 12.32 -1.25
N ASP A 170 4.44 12.37 -1.31
CA ASP A 170 3.59 12.45 -0.11
C ASP A 170 2.25 11.76 -0.36
N HIS A 171 1.50 11.52 0.71
CA HIS A 171 0.18 10.88 0.71
C HIS A 171 -0.82 11.51 1.71
N HIS A 172 -0.37 12.49 2.48
CA HIS A 172 -1.16 13.20 3.47
C HIS A 172 -2.29 14.05 2.88
N GLN A 173 -3.23 14.45 3.71
CA GLN A 173 -4.29 15.36 3.29
C GLN A 173 -3.72 16.73 2.87
N GLN A 174 -4.00 17.12 1.62
CA GLN A 174 -3.59 18.39 1.04
C GLN A 174 -4.44 19.58 1.54
N LYS A 175 -3.87 20.79 1.42
CA LYS A 175 -4.62 22.05 1.52
C LYS A 175 -5.38 22.34 0.22
N ASP A 176 -6.24 23.37 0.24
CA ASP A 176 -6.97 23.83 -0.96
C ASP A 176 -6.04 24.22 -2.12
N THR A 177 -4.86 24.74 -1.78
CA THR A 177 -3.81 25.10 -2.72
C THR A 177 -2.65 24.13 -2.59
N LEU A 178 -2.19 23.59 -3.72
CA LEU A 178 -1.00 22.74 -3.77
C LEU A 178 0.29 23.58 -3.79
N PRO A 179 1.41 23.08 -3.23
CA PRO A 179 2.68 23.78 -3.26
C PRO A 179 3.20 23.90 -4.70
N PRO A 180 3.98 24.96 -5.03
CA PRO A 180 4.56 25.14 -6.35
C PRO A 180 5.82 24.28 -6.54
N ALA A 181 5.67 22.98 -6.32
CA ALA A 181 6.75 22.01 -6.47
C ALA A 181 7.11 21.82 -7.95
N TYR A 182 8.36 21.42 -8.22
CA TYR A 182 8.78 21.00 -9.54
C TYR A 182 8.00 19.76 -10.00
N ALA A 183 7.73 18.82 -9.09
CA ALA A 183 6.81 17.73 -9.35
C ALA A 183 6.09 17.33 -8.06
N ILE A 184 4.81 16.95 -8.17
CA ILE A 184 4.03 16.37 -7.08
C ILE A 184 3.70 14.92 -7.43
N LEU A 185 4.17 14.00 -6.59
CA LEU A 185 3.84 12.59 -6.62
C LEU A 185 2.96 12.33 -5.40
N HIS A 186 1.66 12.31 -5.62
CA HIS A 186 0.70 12.11 -4.55
C HIS A 186 -0.55 11.43 -5.10
N PRO A 187 -0.94 10.25 -4.61
CA PRO A 187 -1.95 9.44 -5.28
C PRO A 187 -3.35 10.07 -5.26
N ALA A 188 -3.67 10.88 -4.24
CA ALA A 188 -5.00 11.44 -4.02
C ALA A 188 -5.16 12.97 -4.26
N VAL A 189 -4.21 13.65 -4.93
CA VAL A 189 -4.41 15.08 -5.26
C VAL A 189 -5.38 15.27 -6.42
N PRO A 190 -6.09 16.43 -6.51
CA PRO A 190 -6.95 16.74 -7.64
C PRO A 190 -6.20 16.65 -8.97
N GLY A 191 -6.79 15.95 -9.94
CA GLY A 191 -6.22 15.73 -11.27
C GLY A 191 -5.28 14.52 -11.39
N GLU A 192 -4.93 13.84 -10.29
CA GLU A 192 -4.09 12.63 -10.35
C GLU A 192 -4.91 11.39 -10.77
N THR A 193 -4.42 10.70 -11.80
CA THR A 193 -5.04 9.53 -12.40
C THR A 193 -4.47 8.19 -11.92
N TYR A 194 -3.45 8.22 -11.05
CA TYR A 194 -2.85 7.00 -10.52
C TYR A 194 -3.93 6.07 -9.90
N PRO A 195 -4.02 4.78 -10.27
CA PRO A 195 -5.19 3.97 -9.96
C PRO A 195 -5.36 3.65 -8.46
N PHE A 196 -4.25 3.53 -7.72
CA PHE A 196 -4.28 3.11 -6.33
C PHE A 196 -4.05 4.29 -5.37
N LYS A 197 -5.05 4.61 -4.55
CA LYS A 197 -5.09 5.85 -3.74
C LYS A 197 -4.48 5.73 -2.34
N HIS A 198 -4.02 4.55 -1.93
CA HIS A 198 -3.69 4.24 -0.54
C HIS A 198 -2.21 3.92 -0.30
N LEU A 199 -1.30 4.37 -1.16
CA LEU A 199 0.14 4.25 -0.88
C LEU A 199 0.50 5.08 0.36
N SER A 200 1.43 4.57 1.17
CA SER A 200 2.11 5.35 2.21
C SER A 200 3.14 6.30 1.58
N GLY A 201 3.73 7.23 2.33
CA GLY A 201 4.82 8.09 1.87
C GLY A 201 6.01 7.29 1.34
N ALA A 202 6.42 6.23 2.04
CA ALA A 202 7.42 5.27 1.57
C ALA A 202 6.95 4.47 0.36
N GLY A 203 5.65 4.18 0.23
CA GLY A 203 5.07 3.58 -0.97
C GLY A 203 5.22 4.48 -2.21
N VAL A 204 5.00 5.79 -2.07
CA VAL A 204 5.24 6.76 -3.15
C VAL A 204 6.73 6.90 -3.45
N ALA A 205 7.59 6.97 -2.42
CA ALA A 205 9.04 6.97 -2.59
C ALA A 205 9.54 5.70 -3.30
N PHE A 206 8.96 4.54 -2.97
CA PHE A 206 9.22 3.27 -3.64
C PHE A 206 8.82 3.32 -5.12
N LYS A 207 7.69 3.94 -5.47
CA LYS A 207 7.29 4.16 -6.87
C LYS A 207 8.26 5.06 -7.62
N LEU A 208 8.77 6.11 -6.99
CA LEU A 208 9.79 6.97 -7.56
C LEU A 208 11.10 6.19 -7.80
N ALA A 209 11.52 5.37 -6.83
CA ALA A 209 12.67 4.48 -6.97
C ALA A 209 12.47 3.47 -8.12
N MET A 210 11.30 2.81 -8.19
CA MET A 210 10.93 1.93 -9.31
C MET A 210 11.07 2.63 -10.66
N ALA A 211 10.58 3.87 -10.78
CA ALA A 211 10.65 4.62 -12.03
C ALA A 211 12.10 4.99 -12.41
N LEU A 212 12.94 5.33 -11.43
CA LEU A 212 14.36 5.60 -11.64
C LEU A 212 15.10 4.33 -12.10
N ILE A 213 14.82 3.19 -11.46
CA ILE A 213 15.37 1.86 -11.78
C ILE A 213 14.95 1.41 -13.19
N ALA A 214 13.65 1.45 -13.49
CA ALA A 214 13.11 1.13 -14.81
C ALA A 214 13.76 1.98 -15.91
N GLY A 215 14.17 3.20 -15.55
CA GLY A 215 14.89 4.08 -16.43
C GLY A 215 16.27 3.57 -16.91
N ARG A 216 16.88 2.56 -16.26
CA ARG A 216 18.13 1.92 -16.72
C ARG A 216 17.94 1.17 -18.03
N SER A 217 16.70 0.79 -18.33
CA SER A 217 16.33 0.17 -19.60
C SER A 217 16.73 1.05 -20.79
N PRO A 218 17.28 0.47 -21.87
CA PRO A 218 17.53 1.23 -23.12
C PRO A 218 16.25 1.76 -23.76
N PHE A 219 15.08 1.26 -23.33
CA PHE A 219 13.76 1.68 -23.78
C PHE A 219 13.13 2.76 -22.89
N ALA A 220 13.82 3.19 -21.83
CA ALA A 220 13.35 4.26 -20.96
C ALA A 220 13.18 5.59 -21.71
N ASN A 221 12.09 6.30 -21.42
CA ASN A 221 11.68 7.55 -22.06
C ASN A 221 11.49 7.46 -23.58
N ARG A 222 11.44 6.24 -24.15
CA ARG A 222 11.12 6.03 -25.57
C ARG A 222 9.63 5.80 -25.75
N THR A 223 9.14 6.19 -26.93
CA THR A 223 7.80 5.81 -27.39
C THR A 223 7.95 4.57 -28.25
N LEU A 224 7.42 3.43 -27.79
CA LEU A 224 7.42 2.19 -28.55
C LEU A 224 6.08 2.07 -29.27
N VAL A 225 6.10 1.92 -30.59
CA VAL A 225 4.89 1.70 -31.38
C VAL A 225 4.99 0.33 -32.01
N PHE A 226 4.22 -0.62 -31.48
CA PHE A 226 4.12 -1.97 -32.02
C PHE A 226 3.15 -1.94 -33.17
N VAL A 227 3.60 -2.36 -34.35
CA VAL A 227 2.86 -2.32 -35.60
C VAL A 227 2.85 -3.72 -36.21
N ASP A 228 1.71 -4.07 -36.78
CA ASP A 228 1.51 -5.28 -37.56
C ASP A 228 0.64 -4.92 -38.78
N VAL A 229 0.82 -5.63 -39.89
CA VAL A 229 0.02 -5.45 -41.11
C VAL A 229 -0.50 -6.77 -41.66
N GLU A 230 -1.76 -6.75 -42.10
CA GLU A 230 -2.30 -7.82 -42.94
C GLU A 230 -2.22 -7.42 -44.41
N THR A 231 -1.93 -8.38 -45.28
CA THR A 231 -1.61 -8.13 -46.69
C THR A 231 -2.37 -9.06 -47.63
N THR A 232 -2.45 -8.73 -48.92
CA THR A 232 -3.04 -9.62 -49.94
C THR A 232 -2.18 -10.84 -50.28
N GLY A 233 -0.97 -10.93 -49.74
CA GLY A 233 0.01 -11.99 -50.00
C GLY A 233 1.37 -11.67 -49.38
N LEU A 234 2.44 -12.37 -49.79
CA LEU A 234 3.76 -12.29 -49.15
C LEU A 234 4.82 -11.52 -49.98
N ASP A 235 4.50 -11.13 -51.22
CA ASP A 235 5.43 -10.44 -52.13
C ASP A 235 5.19 -8.93 -52.07
N ARG A 236 5.95 -8.20 -51.24
CA ARG A 236 5.85 -6.74 -51.09
C ARG A 236 5.89 -5.95 -52.39
N ALA A 237 6.42 -6.50 -53.50
CA ALA A 237 6.45 -5.81 -54.78
C ALA A 237 5.10 -5.82 -55.50
N LYS A 238 4.25 -6.81 -55.23
CA LYS A 238 2.97 -7.05 -55.92
C LYS A 238 1.75 -7.00 -55.00
N ASP A 239 1.94 -7.42 -53.76
CA ASP A 239 0.90 -7.48 -52.75
C ASP A 239 0.75 -6.14 -52.03
N GLU A 240 -0.46 -5.91 -51.53
CA GLU A 240 -0.92 -4.65 -50.95
C GLU A 240 -1.29 -4.86 -49.48
N VAL A 241 -1.16 -3.81 -48.67
CA VAL A 241 -1.61 -3.80 -47.27
C VAL A 241 -3.13 -3.64 -47.24
N ILE A 242 -3.82 -4.44 -46.43
CA ILE A 242 -5.29 -4.44 -46.28
C ILE A 242 -5.76 -4.09 -44.86
N GLU A 243 -4.92 -4.27 -43.85
CA GLU A 243 -5.18 -3.81 -42.49
C GLU A 243 -3.86 -3.32 -41.87
N ILE A 244 -3.92 -2.23 -41.12
CA ILE A 244 -2.80 -1.75 -40.29
C ILE A 244 -3.31 -1.71 -38.86
N GLY A 245 -2.58 -2.34 -37.95
CA GLY A 245 -2.80 -2.29 -36.51
C GLY A 245 -1.57 -1.76 -35.81
N ALA A 246 -1.76 -0.85 -34.86
CA ALA A 246 -0.67 -0.32 -34.07
C ALA A 246 -1.10 0.03 -32.64
N VAL A 247 -0.20 -0.22 -31.69
CA VAL A 247 -0.37 0.21 -30.30
C VAL A 247 0.86 0.97 -29.82
N LYS A 248 0.60 2.11 -29.17
CA LYS A 248 1.64 3.03 -28.70
C LYS A 248 1.80 2.90 -27.19
N TYR A 249 3.04 2.74 -26.75
CA TYR A 249 3.45 2.69 -25.35
C TYR A 249 4.51 3.75 -25.07
N ARG A 250 4.48 4.30 -23.85
CA ARG A 250 5.54 5.15 -23.30
C ARG A 250 5.81 4.69 -21.89
N ASN A 251 7.07 4.38 -21.57
CA ASN A 251 7.49 3.90 -20.25
C ASN A 251 6.65 2.72 -19.70
N GLY A 252 6.31 1.76 -20.57
CA GLY A 252 5.50 0.59 -20.20
C GLY A 252 4.00 0.87 -20.06
N VAL A 253 3.55 2.11 -20.25
CA VAL A 253 2.14 2.49 -20.18
C VAL A 253 1.57 2.66 -21.58
N ARG A 254 0.51 1.91 -21.90
CA ARG A 254 -0.25 2.03 -23.15
C ARG A 254 -0.86 3.44 -23.24
N GLN A 255 -0.60 4.12 -24.34
CA GLN A 255 -1.04 5.50 -24.61
C GLN A 255 -2.27 5.53 -25.52
N SER A 256 -2.19 4.84 -26.65
CA SER A 256 -3.23 4.87 -27.68
C SER A 256 -3.11 3.68 -28.62
N GLU A 257 -4.17 3.47 -29.41
CA GLU A 257 -4.22 2.47 -30.48
C GLU A 257 -4.61 3.12 -31.81
N PHE A 258 -4.20 2.47 -32.88
CA PHE A 258 -4.54 2.81 -34.25
C PHE A 258 -4.89 1.54 -35.00
N SER A 259 -6.03 1.54 -35.68
CA SER A 259 -6.41 0.45 -36.58
C SER A 259 -7.16 1.02 -37.76
N CYS A 260 -6.86 0.52 -38.96
CA CYS A 260 -7.65 0.83 -40.13
C CYS A 260 -7.55 -0.27 -41.20
N PHE A 261 -8.66 -0.44 -41.92
CA PHE A 261 -8.66 -1.18 -43.18
C PHE A 261 -8.16 -0.30 -44.32
N VAL A 262 -7.43 -0.90 -45.24
CA VAL A 262 -6.86 -0.25 -46.41
C VAL A 262 -7.47 -0.88 -47.65
N LYS A 263 -7.94 -0.05 -48.59
CA LYS A 263 -8.57 -0.55 -49.82
C LYS A 263 -7.51 -1.08 -50.79
N PRO A 264 -7.57 -2.37 -51.18
CA PRO A 264 -6.72 -2.90 -52.23
C PRO A 264 -7.24 -2.54 -53.62
N ALA A 265 -6.40 -2.64 -54.64
CA ALA A 265 -6.78 -2.43 -56.03
C ALA A 265 -7.63 -3.58 -56.62
N GLY A 266 -7.55 -4.78 -56.03
CA GLY A 266 -8.24 -5.98 -56.51
C GLY A 266 -8.88 -6.80 -55.37
N PRO A 267 -9.65 -7.85 -55.71
CA PRO A 267 -10.32 -8.68 -54.72
C PRO A 267 -9.33 -9.53 -53.91
N LEU A 268 -9.70 -9.86 -52.68
CA LEU A 268 -8.84 -10.63 -51.80
C LEU A 268 -8.73 -12.10 -52.24
N PRO A 269 -7.52 -12.69 -52.22
CA PRO A 269 -7.37 -14.13 -52.36
C PRO A 269 -8.17 -14.89 -51.29
N GLU A 270 -8.78 -16.02 -51.67
CA GLU A 270 -9.61 -16.82 -50.76
C GLU A 270 -8.83 -17.32 -49.53
N GLU A 271 -7.54 -17.61 -49.70
CA GLU A 271 -6.65 -18.03 -48.61
C GLU A 271 -6.47 -16.94 -47.55
N ILE A 272 -6.24 -15.68 -47.97
CA ILE A 272 -6.11 -14.55 -47.04
C ILE A 272 -7.42 -14.32 -46.27
N ARG A 273 -8.58 -14.37 -46.95
CA ARG A 273 -9.89 -14.25 -46.31
C ARG A 273 -10.11 -15.31 -45.22
N ARG A 274 -9.62 -16.53 -45.45
CA ARG A 274 -9.71 -17.62 -44.46
C ARG A 274 -8.77 -17.42 -43.27
N ILE A 275 -7.59 -16.85 -43.49
CA ILE A 275 -6.58 -16.63 -42.44
C ILE A 275 -6.97 -15.46 -41.56
N THR A 276 -7.27 -14.30 -42.17
CA THR A 276 -7.49 -13.05 -41.43
C THR A 276 -8.95 -12.82 -41.05
N GLY A 277 -9.87 -13.48 -41.74
CA GLY A 277 -11.31 -13.24 -41.61
C GLY A 277 -11.80 -11.93 -42.23
N ILE A 278 -10.93 -11.16 -42.90
CA ILE A 278 -11.29 -9.92 -43.59
C ILE A 278 -11.97 -10.26 -44.92
N THR A 279 -13.12 -9.65 -45.20
CA THR A 279 -13.86 -9.84 -46.45
C THR A 279 -13.72 -8.65 -47.41
N ASP A 280 -14.03 -8.86 -48.70
CA ASP A 280 -14.09 -7.77 -49.67
C ASP A 280 -15.18 -6.75 -49.29
N GLU A 281 -16.27 -7.21 -48.67
CA GLU A 281 -17.32 -6.36 -48.11
C GLU A 281 -16.81 -5.47 -46.97
N ASP A 282 -16.00 -5.99 -46.06
CA ASP A 282 -15.41 -5.21 -44.96
C ASP A 282 -14.53 -4.07 -45.50
N LEU A 283 -13.68 -4.37 -46.48
CA LEU A 283 -12.80 -3.37 -47.10
C LEU A 283 -13.57 -2.35 -47.93
N ALA A 284 -14.66 -2.76 -48.59
CA ALA A 284 -15.54 -1.83 -49.31
C ALA A 284 -16.27 -0.89 -48.34
N ALA A 285 -16.75 -1.40 -47.21
CA ALA A 285 -17.54 -0.65 -46.23
C ALA A 285 -16.69 0.25 -45.32
N HIS A 286 -15.51 -0.22 -44.92
CA HIS A 286 -14.71 0.38 -43.85
C HIS A 286 -13.28 0.73 -44.26
N GLY A 287 -12.82 0.24 -45.41
CA GLY A 287 -11.50 0.55 -45.94
C GLY A 287 -11.36 2.03 -46.30
N ILE A 288 -10.16 2.57 -46.08
CA ILE A 288 -9.77 3.90 -46.53
C ILE A 288 -8.68 3.82 -47.60
N GLU A 289 -8.52 4.89 -48.37
CA GLU A 289 -7.51 4.96 -49.43
C GLU A 289 -6.08 4.78 -48.85
N PRO A 290 -5.20 3.98 -49.50
CA PRO A 290 -3.84 3.70 -49.00
C PRO A 290 -3.07 4.96 -48.62
N ARG A 291 -3.09 5.99 -49.48
CA ARG A 291 -2.43 7.28 -49.21
C ARG A 291 -2.93 7.95 -47.91
N THR A 292 -4.22 7.81 -47.58
CA THR A 292 -4.81 8.38 -46.36
C THR A 292 -4.46 7.54 -45.14
N ALA A 293 -4.51 6.20 -45.24
CA ALA A 293 -4.08 5.29 -44.18
C ALA A 293 -2.63 5.54 -43.77
N LEU A 294 -1.72 5.60 -44.75
CA LEU A 294 -0.30 5.83 -44.53
C LEU A 294 -0.01 7.19 -43.88
N LYS A 295 -0.73 8.26 -44.26
CA LYS A 295 -0.61 9.57 -43.60
C LYS A 295 -1.03 9.51 -42.13
N LYS A 296 -2.11 8.80 -41.82
CA LYS A 296 -2.55 8.62 -40.44
C LYS A 296 -1.55 7.80 -39.62
N LEU A 297 -0.99 6.73 -40.21
CA LEU A 297 0.06 5.94 -39.58
C LEU A 297 1.32 6.78 -39.32
N LEU A 298 1.78 7.57 -40.29
CA LEU A 298 2.94 8.45 -40.10
C LEU A 298 2.70 9.45 -38.96
N GLY A 299 1.51 10.07 -38.89
CA GLY A 299 1.13 10.92 -37.75
C GLY A 299 1.07 10.17 -36.42
N PHE A 300 0.69 8.88 -36.44
CA PHE A 300 0.74 8.02 -35.26
C PHE A 300 2.17 7.66 -34.85
N LEU A 301 3.13 7.61 -35.79
CA LEU A 301 4.55 7.34 -35.54
C LEU A 301 5.38 8.61 -35.24
N GLU A 302 4.80 9.81 -35.31
CA GLU A 302 5.50 11.06 -35.04
C GLU A 302 6.08 11.10 -33.62
N GLY A 303 7.31 11.61 -33.51
CA GLY A 303 8.05 11.79 -32.25
C GLY A 303 9.54 11.51 -32.42
N PRO A 304 10.43 12.32 -31.81
CA PRO A 304 11.88 12.14 -31.95
C PRO A 304 12.40 10.84 -31.31
N ASP A 305 11.70 10.33 -30.30
CA ASP A 305 12.08 9.14 -29.52
C ASP A 305 11.21 7.91 -29.87
N THR A 306 10.52 7.94 -31.02
CA THR A 306 9.65 6.85 -31.46
C THR A 306 10.46 5.71 -32.06
N VAL A 307 10.22 4.49 -31.57
CA VAL A 307 10.76 3.23 -32.10
C VAL A 307 9.62 2.42 -32.71
N PHE A 308 9.82 2.01 -33.96
CA PHE A 308 8.90 1.11 -34.66
C PHE A 308 9.19 -0.33 -34.23
N CYS A 309 8.21 -0.97 -33.59
CA CYS A 309 8.35 -2.32 -33.05
C CYS A 309 7.44 -3.26 -33.83
N GLY A 310 7.86 -4.51 -34.00
CA GLY A 310 7.04 -5.55 -34.61
C GLY A 310 7.57 -6.94 -34.27
N TYR A 311 6.79 -7.97 -34.54
CA TYR A 311 7.20 -9.35 -34.36
C TYR A 311 7.65 -9.90 -35.72
N ASN A 312 8.95 -10.15 -35.91
CA ASN A 312 9.52 -10.30 -37.25
C ASN A 312 9.37 -9.01 -38.08
N VAL A 313 9.70 -7.89 -37.45
CA VAL A 313 9.44 -6.50 -37.90
C VAL A 313 9.90 -6.16 -39.33
N GLU A 314 10.85 -6.91 -39.88
CA GLU A 314 11.30 -6.73 -41.25
C GLU A 314 10.16 -6.92 -42.26
N PHE A 315 9.24 -7.85 -42.01
CA PHE A 315 8.09 -8.08 -42.88
C PHE A 315 7.19 -6.84 -42.96
N ASP A 316 6.71 -6.37 -41.80
CA ASP A 316 5.78 -5.24 -41.72
C ASP A 316 6.40 -3.95 -42.25
N ARG A 317 7.66 -3.69 -41.84
CA ARG A 317 8.41 -2.51 -42.27
C ARG A 317 8.58 -2.51 -43.79
N ASP A 318 8.96 -3.64 -44.37
CA ASP A 318 9.26 -3.72 -45.80
C ASP A 318 8.01 -3.58 -46.67
N PHE A 319 6.85 -4.05 -46.20
CA PHE A 319 5.54 -3.78 -46.83
C PHE A 319 5.15 -2.30 -46.72
N LEU A 320 5.27 -1.71 -45.53
CA LEU A 320 4.95 -0.31 -45.31
C LEU A 320 5.88 0.62 -46.11
N ASP A 321 7.18 0.32 -46.22
CA ASP A 321 8.11 1.09 -47.05
C ASP A 321 7.77 1.01 -48.54
N ALA A 322 7.31 -0.15 -49.03
CA ALA A 322 6.84 -0.29 -50.41
C ALA A 322 5.59 0.57 -50.66
N GLU A 323 4.62 0.52 -49.75
CA GLU A 323 3.38 1.33 -49.80
C GLU A 323 3.67 2.84 -49.70
N LEU A 324 4.54 3.25 -48.78
CA LEU A 324 4.99 4.63 -48.62
C LEU A 324 5.72 5.12 -49.88
N GLY A 325 6.54 4.27 -50.50
CA GLY A 325 7.19 4.55 -51.77
C GLY A 325 6.19 4.77 -52.91
N ARG A 326 5.20 3.87 -53.05
CA ARG A 326 4.15 3.94 -54.08
C ARG A 326 3.27 5.19 -53.93
N HIS A 327 2.82 5.50 -52.71
CA HIS A 327 1.76 6.48 -52.49
C HIS A 327 2.22 7.84 -51.99
N LEU A 328 3.39 7.91 -51.33
CA LEU A 328 3.88 9.13 -50.67
C LEU A 328 5.33 9.49 -51.03
N GLN A 329 6.03 8.67 -51.83
CA GLN A 329 7.43 8.88 -52.21
C GLN A 329 8.36 9.06 -51.00
N THR A 330 8.10 8.31 -49.94
CA THR A 330 8.87 8.35 -48.69
C THR A 330 9.10 6.93 -48.15
N ARG A 331 9.80 6.81 -47.03
CA ARG A 331 10.02 5.58 -46.27
C ARG A 331 9.96 5.87 -44.77
N LEU A 332 9.85 4.85 -43.95
CA LEU A 332 9.97 4.96 -42.51
C LEU A 332 11.38 5.47 -42.13
N SER A 333 11.43 6.49 -41.28
CA SER A 333 12.69 7.11 -40.81
C SER A 333 13.02 6.74 -39.36
N THR A 334 12.18 5.95 -38.70
CA THR A 334 12.29 5.58 -37.29
C THR A 334 13.23 4.39 -37.10
N SER A 335 13.97 4.37 -35.99
CA SER A 335 14.66 3.15 -35.52
C SER A 335 13.64 2.03 -35.30
N PHE A 336 14.06 0.78 -35.48
CA PHE A 336 13.18 -0.37 -35.31
C PHE A 336 13.68 -1.36 -34.25
N LEU A 337 12.75 -2.15 -33.72
CA LEU A 337 12.98 -3.22 -32.76
C LEU A 337 12.22 -4.47 -33.19
N ASP A 338 12.94 -5.57 -33.39
CA ASP A 338 12.33 -6.87 -33.63
C ASP A 338 12.12 -7.62 -32.32
N VAL A 339 10.86 -7.79 -31.92
CA VAL A 339 10.51 -8.52 -30.70
C VAL A 339 10.80 -10.02 -30.83
N MET A 340 10.78 -10.58 -32.04
CA MET A 340 11.14 -11.98 -32.26
C MET A 340 12.62 -12.22 -31.95
N ALA A 341 13.50 -11.26 -32.27
CA ALA A 341 14.92 -11.35 -31.94
C ALA A 341 15.13 -11.36 -30.41
N VAL A 342 14.43 -10.48 -29.68
CA VAL A 342 14.45 -10.45 -28.20
C VAL A 342 13.95 -11.79 -27.64
N ALA A 343 12.77 -12.25 -28.09
CA ALA A 343 12.23 -13.54 -27.66
C ALA A 343 13.17 -14.72 -27.93
N THR A 344 13.93 -14.65 -29.03
CA THR A 344 14.90 -15.68 -29.41
C THR A 344 16.10 -15.72 -28.47
N SER A 345 16.61 -14.56 -28.03
CA SER A 345 17.71 -14.48 -27.07
C SER A 345 17.28 -14.82 -25.65
N THR A 346 16.07 -14.43 -25.24
CA THR A 346 15.60 -14.62 -23.84
C THR A 346 15.08 -16.04 -23.60
N LEU A 347 14.31 -16.62 -24.53
CA LEU A 347 13.63 -17.91 -24.34
C LEU A 347 14.34 -19.04 -25.10
N THR A 348 15.61 -19.26 -24.79
CA THR A 348 16.49 -20.20 -25.53
C THR A 348 15.93 -21.63 -25.60
N GLU A 349 15.09 -22.02 -24.66
CA GLU A 349 14.45 -23.33 -24.52
C GLU A 349 13.28 -23.57 -25.48
N LEU A 350 12.70 -22.52 -26.08
CA LEU A 350 11.52 -22.68 -26.93
C LEU A 350 11.88 -23.21 -28.34
N PRO A 351 11.21 -24.28 -28.82
CA PRO A 351 11.51 -24.87 -30.12
C PRO A 351 10.97 -24.06 -31.31
N SER A 352 9.98 -23.19 -31.08
CA SER A 352 9.36 -22.37 -32.12
C SER A 352 9.39 -20.90 -31.74
N ARG A 353 9.70 -20.05 -32.72
CA ARG A 353 9.76 -18.59 -32.60
C ARG A 353 8.53 -17.90 -33.20
N LYS A 354 7.43 -18.64 -33.42
CA LYS A 354 6.16 -18.02 -33.84
C LYS A 354 5.55 -17.24 -32.67
N LEU A 355 4.94 -16.09 -32.95
CA LEU A 355 4.29 -15.25 -31.94
C LEU A 355 3.34 -16.05 -31.07
N SER A 356 2.49 -16.90 -31.67
CA SER A 356 1.55 -17.75 -30.94
C SER A 356 2.21 -18.67 -29.91
N ARG A 357 3.39 -19.22 -30.19
CA ARG A 357 4.11 -20.12 -29.29
C ARG A 357 4.83 -19.36 -28.18
N VAL A 358 5.39 -18.20 -28.50
CA VAL A 358 6.02 -17.33 -27.49
C VAL A 358 4.95 -16.74 -26.57
N ALA A 359 3.83 -16.27 -27.12
CA ALA A 359 2.69 -15.78 -26.37
C ALA A 359 2.13 -16.85 -25.43
N GLU A 360 1.91 -18.08 -25.92
CA GLU A 360 1.48 -19.22 -25.10
C GLU A 360 2.45 -19.50 -23.95
N ALA A 361 3.76 -19.57 -24.22
CA ALA A 361 4.78 -19.81 -23.20
C ALA A 361 4.86 -18.72 -22.13
N LEU A 362 4.52 -17.49 -22.49
CA LEU A 362 4.48 -16.34 -21.58
C LEU A 362 3.10 -16.11 -20.96
N GLY A 363 2.07 -16.89 -21.34
CA GLY A 363 0.68 -16.67 -20.92
C GLY A 363 0.13 -15.33 -21.39
N VAL A 364 0.41 -14.93 -22.62
CA VAL A 364 -0.19 -13.78 -23.32
C VAL A 364 -1.39 -14.27 -24.11
N VAL A 365 -2.52 -13.57 -24.01
CA VAL A 365 -3.76 -13.92 -24.71
C VAL A 365 -3.82 -13.12 -26.01
N ASN A 366 -4.06 -13.81 -27.12
CA ASN A 366 -4.32 -13.20 -28.43
C ASN A 366 -5.68 -13.69 -28.94
N PRO A 367 -6.77 -12.94 -28.68
CA PRO A 367 -8.13 -13.43 -28.93
C PRO A 367 -8.50 -13.48 -30.42
N ALA A 368 -7.81 -12.73 -31.27
CA ALA A 368 -8.05 -12.64 -32.70
C ALA A 368 -6.73 -12.69 -33.48
N ALA A 369 -6.03 -13.83 -33.41
CA ALA A 369 -4.81 -14.03 -34.19
C ALA A 369 -5.09 -13.83 -35.69
N HIS A 370 -4.13 -13.26 -36.42
CA HIS A 370 -4.27 -12.82 -37.82
C HIS A 370 -5.19 -11.62 -38.00
N ARG A 371 -5.15 -10.72 -37.01
CA ARG A 371 -5.74 -9.38 -37.08
C ARG A 371 -4.70 -8.40 -36.61
N ALA A 372 -4.40 -7.43 -37.46
CA ALA A 372 -3.24 -6.56 -37.27
C ALA A 372 -3.21 -5.89 -35.88
N LEU A 373 -4.34 -5.39 -35.38
CA LEU A 373 -4.36 -4.75 -34.06
C LEU A 373 -4.16 -5.75 -32.91
N SER A 374 -4.72 -6.96 -33.04
CA SER A 374 -4.62 -8.02 -32.03
C SER A 374 -3.19 -8.55 -31.95
N ASP A 375 -2.53 -8.73 -33.10
CA ASP A 375 -1.14 -9.19 -33.17
C ASP A 375 -0.15 -8.11 -32.72
N ALA A 376 -0.41 -6.83 -33.02
CA ALA A 376 0.36 -5.72 -32.46
C ALA A 376 0.25 -5.64 -30.93
N GLN A 377 -0.94 -5.87 -30.36
CA GLN A 377 -1.15 -5.94 -28.91
C GLN A 377 -0.42 -7.13 -28.28
N ALA A 378 -0.58 -8.33 -28.85
CA ALA A 378 0.10 -9.53 -28.38
C ALA A 378 1.63 -9.37 -28.44
N THR A 379 2.14 -8.71 -29.48
CA THR A 379 3.57 -8.40 -29.63
C THR A 379 4.06 -7.46 -28.51
N ALA A 380 3.29 -6.42 -28.18
CA ALA A 380 3.61 -5.51 -27.08
C ALA A 380 3.64 -6.25 -25.73
N ASP A 381 2.63 -7.07 -25.46
CA ASP A 381 2.52 -7.84 -24.21
C ASP A 381 3.65 -8.87 -24.07
N VAL A 382 4.01 -9.54 -25.17
CA VAL A 382 5.19 -10.43 -25.22
C VAL A 382 6.45 -9.65 -24.89
N PHE A 383 6.67 -8.49 -25.53
CA PHE A 383 7.86 -7.67 -25.30
C PHE A 383 8.01 -7.26 -23.84
N TYR A 384 6.95 -6.76 -23.20
CA TYR A 384 7.02 -6.35 -21.80
C TYR A 384 7.22 -7.53 -20.84
N LYS A 385 6.64 -8.70 -21.12
CA LYS A 385 6.93 -9.93 -20.35
C LYS A 385 8.36 -10.43 -20.51
N LEU A 386 8.98 -10.20 -21.67
CA LEU A 386 10.40 -10.51 -21.88
C LEU A 386 11.30 -9.56 -21.08
N LEU A 387 11.00 -8.25 -21.08
CA LEU A 387 11.74 -7.27 -20.29
C LEU A 387 11.71 -7.58 -18.79
N GLU A 388 10.56 -8.03 -18.28
CA GLU A 388 10.43 -8.44 -16.88
C GLU A 388 11.33 -9.64 -16.51
N ARG A 389 11.65 -10.52 -17.45
CA ARG A 389 12.50 -11.70 -17.23
C ARG A 389 13.99 -11.41 -17.26
N GLU A 390 14.43 -10.41 -18.02
CA GLU A 390 15.86 -10.15 -18.21
C GLU A 390 16.53 -9.39 -17.06
N SER A 391 15.74 -8.79 -16.15
CA SER A 391 16.28 -7.86 -15.15
C SER A 391 16.65 -8.48 -13.80
N ILE A 392 17.66 -9.35 -13.79
CA ILE A 392 18.26 -9.85 -12.52
C ILE A 392 18.88 -8.71 -11.71
N GLU A 393 19.45 -7.70 -12.38
CA GLU A 393 20.07 -6.56 -11.71
C GLU A 393 19.05 -5.67 -10.98
N ASP A 394 17.84 -5.53 -11.49
CA ASP A 394 16.82 -4.72 -10.80
C ASP A 394 16.27 -5.45 -9.56
N GLU A 395 16.32 -6.78 -9.54
CA GLU A 395 15.85 -7.60 -8.42
C GLU A 395 16.59 -7.26 -7.12
N VAL A 396 17.91 -7.03 -7.20
CA VAL A 396 18.74 -6.67 -6.04
C VAL A 396 18.26 -5.36 -5.38
N TYR A 397 17.80 -4.39 -6.17
CA TYR A 397 17.21 -3.18 -5.62
C TYR A 397 15.88 -3.49 -4.92
N TYR A 398 14.98 -4.25 -5.56
CA TYR A 398 13.69 -4.55 -4.97
C TYR A 398 13.80 -5.36 -3.66
N GLU A 399 14.78 -6.28 -3.57
CA GLU A 399 15.08 -7.02 -2.34
C GLU A 399 15.51 -6.09 -1.18
N GLN A 400 16.18 -4.96 -1.47
CA GLN A 400 16.53 -3.99 -0.44
C GLN A 400 15.39 -3.04 -0.08
N LEU A 401 14.58 -2.64 -1.09
CA LEU A 401 13.61 -1.55 -0.95
C LEU A 401 12.22 -2.03 -0.50
N MET A 402 11.73 -3.18 -0.98
CA MET A 402 10.38 -3.67 -0.66
C MET A 402 10.17 -3.97 0.84
N PRO A 403 11.12 -4.54 1.58
CA PRO A 403 10.97 -4.72 3.03
C PRO A 403 10.72 -3.40 3.76
N LEU A 404 11.36 -2.31 3.32
CA LEU A 404 11.17 -0.98 3.89
C LEU A 404 9.78 -0.43 3.57
N ALA A 405 9.33 -0.54 2.31
CA ALA A 405 7.99 -0.11 1.89
C ALA A 405 6.88 -0.93 2.59
N ALA A 406 7.10 -2.24 2.79
CA ALA A 406 6.19 -3.12 3.51
C ALA A 406 6.06 -2.74 4.98
N LEU A 407 7.20 -2.53 5.66
CA LEU A 407 7.23 -2.08 7.04
C LEU A 407 6.48 -0.75 7.21
N ALA A 408 6.72 0.19 6.30
CA ALA A 408 6.08 1.50 6.30
C ALA A 408 4.56 1.43 6.10
N ALA A 409 4.09 0.71 5.07
CA ALA A 409 2.67 0.54 4.80
C ALA A 409 1.92 -0.05 6.01
N VAL A 410 2.54 -1.00 6.72
CA VAL A 410 1.94 -1.58 7.94
C VAL A 410 2.03 -0.60 9.12
N ALA A 411 3.17 0.04 9.34
CA ALA A 411 3.38 0.96 10.46
C ALA A 411 2.49 2.20 10.39
N ASP A 412 2.21 2.68 9.18
CA ASP A 412 1.30 3.81 8.94
C ASP A 412 -0.17 3.37 8.77
N MET A 413 -0.46 2.10 9.06
CA MET A 413 -1.82 1.57 9.02
C MET A 413 -2.48 1.85 7.66
N MET A 414 -1.80 1.50 6.57
CA MET A 414 -2.39 1.53 5.24
C MET A 414 -3.28 0.29 5.01
N PRO A 415 -4.39 0.43 4.25
CA PRO A 415 -5.16 -0.73 3.81
C PRO A 415 -4.29 -1.73 3.03
N LEU A 416 -4.22 -2.98 3.50
CA LEU A 416 -3.49 -4.09 2.87
C LEU A 416 -4.34 -4.77 1.79
N VAL A 417 -4.72 -3.98 0.81
CA VAL A 417 -5.44 -4.38 -0.42
C VAL A 417 -4.66 -3.88 -1.64
N GLY A 418 -4.95 -4.42 -2.82
CA GLY A 418 -4.29 -4.00 -4.07
C GLY A 418 -2.76 -3.98 -3.97
N GLU A 419 -2.16 -2.84 -4.32
CA GLU A 419 -0.70 -2.70 -4.34
C GLU A 419 -0.04 -2.86 -2.97
N ASN A 420 -0.62 -2.31 -1.90
CA ASN A 420 -0.05 -2.47 -0.56
C ASN A 420 -0.03 -3.93 -0.12
N ARG A 421 -1.04 -4.72 -0.51
CA ARG A 421 -1.06 -6.17 -0.25
C ARG A 421 0.11 -6.86 -0.93
N ALA A 422 0.38 -6.53 -2.20
CA ALA A 422 1.50 -7.05 -2.95
C ALA A 422 2.86 -6.60 -2.38
N ILE A 423 3.02 -5.32 -2.03
CA ILE A 423 4.23 -4.78 -1.40
C ILE A 423 4.50 -5.50 -0.08
N VAL A 424 3.49 -5.64 0.78
CA VAL A 424 3.66 -6.27 2.10
C VAL A 424 3.91 -7.77 1.97
N ALA A 425 3.19 -8.49 1.13
CA ALA A 425 3.41 -9.92 0.92
C ALA A 425 4.84 -10.20 0.42
N GLU A 426 5.30 -9.44 -0.57
CA GLU A 426 6.64 -9.60 -1.13
C GLU A 426 7.73 -9.15 -0.16
N GLY A 427 7.51 -8.04 0.56
CA GLY A 427 8.41 -7.58 1.61
C GLY A 427 8.57 -8.61 2.74
N LEU A 428 7.48 -9.25 3.19
CA LEU A 428 7.52 -10.34 4.17
C LEU A 428 8.26 -11.56 3.60
N ARG A 429 8.02 -11.92 2.33
CA ARG A 429 8.75 -12.99 1.64
C ARG A 429 10.26 -12.72 1.67
N ILE A 430 10.68 -11.52 1.32
CA ILE A 430 12.09 -11.12 1.34
C ILE A 430 12.63 -11.14 2.78
N MET A 431 11.90 -10.62 3.77
CA MET A 431 12.34 -10.63 5.17
C MET A 431 12.57 -12.04 5.73
N ARG A 432 11.85 -13.06 5.22
CA ARG A 432 12.04 -14.47 5.60
C ARG A 432 13.30 -15.11 5.00
N HIS A 433 13.71 -14.69 3.81
CA HIS A 433 14.76 -15.37 3.04
C HIS A 433 16.08 -14.59 2.99
N ALA A 434 16.00 -13.28 2.73
CA ALA A 434 17.15 -12.40 2.54
C ALA A 434 16.85 -10.98 3.07
N PRO A 435 16.56 -10.80 4.37
CA PRO A 435 16.28 -9.49 4.95
C PRO A 435 17.48 -8.53 4.83
N PRO A 436 17.25 -7.22 4.60
CA PRO A 436 18.27 -6.19 4.77
C PRO A 436 18.92 -6.29 6.15
N ILE A 437 20.23 -6.02 6.25
CA ILE A 437 21.03 -6.33 7.44
C ILE A 437 20.47 -5.75 8.74
N GLY A 438 19.94 -4.52 8.72
CA GLY A 438 19.30 -3.91 9.88
C GLY A 438 18.05 -4.65 10.32
N LEU A 439 17.15 -4.96 9.38
CA LEU A 439 15.95 -5.74 9.66
C LEU A 439 16.28 -7.17 10.09
N LYS A 440 17.28 -7.80 9.47
CA LYS A 440 17.78 -9.13 9.85
C LYS A 440 18.13 -9.17 11.34
N ARG A 441 18.92 -8.20 11.82
CA ARG A 441 19.32 -8.13 13.23
C ARG A 441 18.14 -7.90 14.17
N LEU A 442 17.16 -7.10 13.77
CA LEU A 442 15.93 -6.92 14.55
C LEU A 442 15.10 -8.20 14.62
N LEU A 443 14.91 -8.89 13.49
CA LEU A 443 14.17 -10.15 13.42
C LEU A 443 14.83 -11.23 14.32
N GLU A 444 16.15 -11.35 14.27
CA GLU A 444 16.92 -12.26 15.13
C GLU A 444 16.73 -11.93 16.62
N LYS A 445 16.83 -10.65 17.01
CA LYS A 445 16.66 -10.20 18.40
C LYS A 445 15.25 -10.39 18.94
N LEU A 446 14.25 -10.30 18.06
CA LEU A 446 12.84 -10.51 18.38
C LEU A 446 12.41 -11.98 18.25
N ALA A 447 13.32 -12.88 17.84
CA ALA A 447 13.05 -14.29 17.58
C ALA A 447 11.93 -14.51 16.53
N LEU A 448 11.90 -13.67 15.49
CA LEU A 448 10.91 -13.69 14.42
C LEU A 448 11.50 -14.35 13.16
N ALA A 449 11.43 -15.67 13.07
CA ALA A 449 11.87 -16.41 11.88
C ALA A 449 10.90 -16.21 10.69
N GLU A 450 9.60 -16.18 10.96
CA GLU A 450 8.54 -15.99 9.97
C GLU A 450 7.71 -14.75 10.31
N PRO A 451 8.21 -13.53 10.04
CA PRO A 451 7.46 -12.32 10.34
C PRO A 451 6.13 -12.29 9.58
N THR A 452 5.13 -11.72 10.24
CA THR A 452 3.77 -11.50 9.74
C THR A 452 3.43 -10.00 9.74
N GLY A 453 2.32 -9.62 9.10
CA GLY A 453 1.80 -8.25 9.19
C GLY A 453 1.54 -7.80 10.64
N LYS A 454 1.16 -8.72 11.53
CA LYS A 454 0.98 -8.47 12.97
C LYS A 454 2.30 -8.10 13.64
N ASP A 455 3.39 -8.80 13.30
CA ASP A 455 4.72 -8.50 13.87
C ASP A 455 5.24 -7.14 13.40
N LEU A 456 5.01 -6.79 12.13
CA LEU A 456 5.32 -5.46 11.62
C LEU A 456 4.54 -4.37 12.36
N ALA A 457 3.22 -4.56 12.56
CA ALA A 457 2.34 -3.58 13.20
C ALA A 457 2.58 -3.41 14.71
N PHE A 458 2.84 -4.50 15.43
CA PHE A 458 2.85 -4.50 16.89
C PHE A 458 4.23 -4.66 17.53
N LEU A 459 5.25 -5.11 16.78
CA LEU A 459 6.63 -5.26 17.25
C LEU A 459 7.58 -4.29 16.55
N LEU A 460 7.84 -4.47 15.25
CA LEU A 460 8.86 -3.71 14.52
C LEU A 460 8.50 -2.23 14.37
N GLY A 461 7.28 -1.90 13.94
CA GLY A 461 6.83 -0.52 13.78
C GLY A 461 6.93 0.28 15.09
N PRO A 462 6.37 -0.21 16.22
CA PRO A 462 6.51 0.46 17.52
C PRO A 462 7.95 0.56 18.03
N LEU A 463 8.78 -0.46 17.78
CA LEU A 463 10.20 -0.47 18.13
C LEU A 463 10.96 0.65 17.40
N LEU A 464 10.75 0.79 16.09
CA LEU A 464 11.42 1.79 15.26
C LEU A 464 10.86 3.20 15.44
N ASN A 465 9.59 3.33 15.84
CA ASN A 465 9.00 4.62 16.20
C ASN A 465 9.38 5.09 17.61
N ALA A 466 9.91 4.22 18.47
CA ALA A 466 10.21 4.59 19.85
C ALA A 466 11.25 5.72 19.96
N PRO A 467 12.38 5.72 19.22
CA PRO A 467 13.36 6.79 19.28
C PRO A 467 12.80 8.18 18.96
N GLY A 468 12.01 8.30 17.88
CA GLY A 468 11.36 9.57 17.52
C GLY A 468 10.38 10.07 18.58
N ARG A 469 9.72 9.16 19.32
CA ARG A 469 8.85 9.51 20.46
C ARG A 469 9.62 9.93 21.72
N LEU A 470 10.89 9.56 21.81
CA LEU A 470 11.82 9.96 22.87
C LEU A 470 12.72 11.14 22.47
N GLY A 471 12.52 11.70 21.26
CA GLY A 471 13.14 12.94 20.81
C GLY A 471 14.20 12.78 19.72
N ASP A 472 14.78 11.60 19.52
CA ASP A 472 15.81 11.37 18.49
C ASP A 472 15.48 10.14 17.63
N PRO A 473 14.99 10.31 16.39
CA PRO A 473 14.70 9.22 15.47
C PRO A 473 15.95 8.63 14.78
N LEU A 474 17.11 9.28 14.85
CA LEU A 474 18.28 8.90 14.06
C LEU A 474 18.77 7.45 14.28
N PRO A 475 18.71 6.86 15.49
CA PRO A 475 19.05 5.45 15.67
C PRO A 475 18.19 4.50 14.81
N ALA A 476 16.90 4.79 14.65
CA ALA A 476 16.01 4.00 13.80
C ALA A 476 16.32 4.22 12.32
N PHE A 477 16.52 5.46 11.88
CA PHE A 477 16.90 5.75 10.49
C PHE A 477 18.24 5.10 10.09
N ARG A 478 19.24 5.13 10.98
CA ARG A 478 20.52 4.44 10.76
C ARG A 478 20.35 2.93 10.70
N MET A 479 19.45 2.36 11.50
CA MET A 479 19.14 0.94 11.44
C MET A 479 18.59 0.53 10.07
N LEU A 480 17.74 1.37 9.45
CA LEU A 480 17.17 1.10 8.13
C LEU A 480 18.17 1.29 6.97
N THR A 481 19.28 1.98 7.19
CA THR A 481 20.24 2.34 6.13
C THR A 481 21.63 1.74 6.28
N THR A 482 21.96 1.18 7.45
CA THR A 482 23.28 0.60 7.71
C THR A 482 23.58 -0.60 6.82
N GLN A 483 24.84 -0.72 6.43
CA GLN A 483 25.43 -1.89 5.76
C GLN A 483 26.42 -2.63 6.67
N SER A 484 26.53 -2.21 7.94
CA SER A 484 27.49 -2.73 8.91
C SER A 484 26.79 -3.61 9.93
N ASP A 485 27.19 -4.88 9.96
CA ASP A 485 26.65 -5.85 10.90
C ASP A 485 26.88 -5.44 12.37
N HIS A 486 28.06 -4.87 12.65
CA HIS A 486 28.41 -4.38 13.99
C HIS A 486 27.56 -3.18 14.40
N GLU A 487 27.32 -2.24 13.48
CA GLU A 487 26.45 -1.09 13.74
C GLU A 487 25.01 -1.55 13.96
N ALA A 488 24.50 -2.45 13.12
CA ALA A 488 23.17 -3.03 13.24
C ALA A 488 22.99 -3.75 14.60
N ALA A 489 23.99 -4.51 15.06
CA ALA A 489 23.96 -5.14 16.36
C ALA A 489 23.85 -4.11 17.50
N TYR A 490 24.70 -3.07 17.49
CA TYR A 490 24.65 -1.98 18.48
C TYR A 490 23.30 -1.25 18.48
N LEU A 491 22.81 -0.88 17.30
CA LEU A 491 21.54 -0.18 17.14
C LEU A 491 20.37 -1.05 17.60
N SER A 492 20.38 -2.37 17.35
CA SER A 492 19.30 -3.26 17.77
C SER A 492 19.09 -3.24 19.29
N ASP A 493 20.18 -3.31 20.05
CA ASP A 493 20.15 -3.25 21.51
C ASP A 493 19.70 -1.87 22.01
N GLN A 494 20.13 -0.80 21.34
CA GLN A 494 19.68 0.56 21.64
C GLN A 494 18.18 0.73 21.42
N LEU A 495 17.66 0.31 20.26
CA LEU A 495 16.24 0.42 19.91
C LEU A 495 15.35 -0.35 20.88
N ILE A 496 15.76 -1.56 21.28
CA ILE A 496 15.02 -2.36 22.27
C ILE A 496 14.92 -1.63 23.60
N ARG A 497 16.04 -1.08 24.11
CA ARG A 497 16.03 -0.29 25.36
C ARG A 497 15.11 0.93 25.26
N MET A 498 15.19 1.68 24.16
CA MET A 498 14.34 2.86 23.93
C MET A 498 12.85 2.49 23.85
N ASN A 499 12.51 1.35 23.24
CA ASN A 499 11.12 0.91 23.20
C ASN A 499 10.60 0.46 24.57
N GLU A 500 11.41 -0.20 25.39
CA GLU A 500 11.02 -0.50 26.78
C GLU A 500 10.83 0.77 27.62
N GLU A 501 11.74 1.74 27.52
CA GLU A 501 11.59 3.05 28.16
C GLU A 501 10.28 3.74 27.75
N ARG A 502 10.00 3.78 26.44
CA ARG A 502 8.74 4.32 25.92
C ARG A 502 7.53 3.56 26.46
N LYS A 503 7.56 2.23 26.54
CA LYS A 503 6.45 1.42 27.08
C LYS A 503 6.20 1.75 28.55
N ASP A 504 7.25 1.91 29.35
CA ASP A 504 7.16 2.26 30.76
C ASP A 504 6.56 3.65 30.96
N LEU A 505 7.04 4.65 30.21
CA LEU A 505 6.46 6.00 30.21
C LEU A 505 4.96 5.95 29.86
N VAL A 506 4.59 5.29 28.76
CA VAL A 506 3.18 5.17 28.36
C VAL A 506 2.35 4.48 29.44
N LYS A 507 2.86 3.43 30.08
CA LYS A 507 2.15 2.71 31.15
C LYS A 507 1.88 3.63 32.34
N VAL A 508 2.91 4.33 32.82
CA VAL A 508 2.80 5.25 33.97
C VAL A 508 1.84 6.40 33.66
N HIS A 509 2.02 7.07 32.52
CA HIS A 509 1.21 8.24 32.18
C HIS A 509 -0.23 7.89 31.79
N ALA A 510 -0.48 6.73 31.15
CA ALA A 510 -1.84 6.29 30.87
C ALA A 510 -2.63 6.04 32.15
N ALA A 511 -2.06 5.37 33.15
CA ALA A 511 -2.71 5.17 34.44
C ALA A 511 -3.06 6.50 35.11
N ARG A 512 -2.11 7.44 35.16
CA ARG A 512 -2.33 8.78 35.74
C ARG A 512 -3.42 9.56 35.01
N VAL A 513 -3.43 9.54 33.67
CA VAL A 513 -4.46 10.24 32.89
C VAL A 513 -5.83 9.59 33.09
N MET A 514 -5.93 8.25 33.14
CA MET A 514 -7.19 7.56 33.41
C MET A 514 -7.79 7.95 34.78
N GLU A 515 -6.96 8.17 35.80
CA GLU A 515 -7.41 8.68 37.11
C GLU A 515 -7.92 10.13 37.05
N MET A 516 -7.36 10.96 36.15
CA MET A 516 -7.79 12.35 35.95
C MET A 516 -9.11 12.49 35.18
N VAL A 517 -9.43 11.52 34.32
CA VAL A 517 -10.63 11.56 33.47
C VAL A 517 -11.92 11.88 34.26
N PRO A 518 -12.31 11.12 35.30
CA PRO A 518 -13.55 11.38 36.05
C PRO A 518 -13.49 12.66 36.89
N LEU A 519 -12.30 13.22 37.16
CA LEU A 519 -12.14 14.47 37.90
C LEU A 519 -12.34 15.71 37.02
N GLN A 520 -12.11 15.59 35.71
CA GLN A 520 -12.18 16.69 34.74
C GLN A 520 -13.37 16.59 33.78
N ASN A 521 -14.11 15.48 33.79
CA ASN A 521 -15.21 15.20 32.86
C ASN A 521 -16.43 14.64 33.58
N ASN A 522 -17.61 14.99 33.07
CA ASN A 522 -18.86 14.36 33.48
C ASN A 522 -19.10 13.14 32.59
N LEU A 523 -18.86 11.94 33.12
CA LEU A 523 -18.98 10.70 32.35
C LEU A 523 -20.43 10.37 31.93
N ASP A 524 -21.44 11.01 32.48
CA ASP A 524 -22.83 10.79 32.04
C ASP A 524 -23.22 11.72 30.89
N ALA A 525 -22.61 12.91 30.81
CA ALA A 525 -22.97 13.95 29.85
C ALA A 525 -21.96 14.14 28.72
N ASP A 526 -20.66 13.99 29.00
CA ASP A 526 -19.59 14.35 28.06
C ASP A 526 -19.40 13.27 26.99
N ARG A 527 -19.58 13.67 25.73
CA ARG A 527 -19.36 12.84 24.53
C ARG A 527 -17.90 12.78 24.08
N ILE A 528 -17.06 13.67 24.62
CA ILE A 528 -15.60 13.67 24.44
C ILE A 528 -14.93 13.93 25.78
N LEU A 529 -13.87 13.19 26.06
CA LEU A 529 -13.06 13.35 27.26
C LEU A 529 -12.00 14.42 26.99
N CYS A 530 -12.03 15.52 27.73
CA CYS A 530 -11.01 16.55 27.65
C CYS A 530 -10.15 16.49 28.92
N VAL A 531 -8.85 16.27 28.78
CA VAL A 531 -7.95 16.10 29.91
C VAL A 531 -6.75 17.02 29.79
N ARG A 532 -6.56 17.89 30.78
CA ARG A 532 -5.30 18.59 31.01
C ARG A 532 -4.38 17.64 31.77
N ALA A 533 -3.29 17.21 31.12
CA ALA A 533 -2.37 16.21 31.64
C ALA A 533 -1.00 16.84 31.95
N GLU A 534 -0.59 16.72 33.21
CA GLU A 534 0.68 17.27 33.68
C GLU A 534 1.81 16.25 33.61
N GLY A 535 2.97 16.69 33.11
CA GLY A 535 4.20 15.89 33.08
C GLY A 535 4.18 14.71 32.12
N VAL A 536 3.20 14.61 31.21
CA VAL A 536 3.18 13.62 30.14
C VAL A 536 4.06 14.13 28.99
N PRO A 537 5.12 13.42 28.58
CA PRO A 537 5.94 13.84 27.45
C PRO A 537 5.12 13.91 26.16
N PRO A 538 5.19 15.01 25.37
CA PRO A 538 4.39 15.16 24.15
C PRO A 538 4.55 14.01 23.15
N GLY A 539 5.75 13.44 23.03
CA GLY A 539 6.05 12.32 22.11
C GLY A 539 5.27 11.03 22.39
N VAL A 540 4.79 10.83 23.63
CA VAL A 540 3.94 9.68 24.01
C VAL A 540 2.46 10.04 24.15
N GLY A 541 2.10 11.32 24.11
CA GLY A 541 0.75 11.83 24.33
C GLY A 541 -0.31 11.19 23.44
N GLY A 542 -0.01 10.98 22.16
CA GLY A 542 -0.91 10.31 21.22
C GLY A 542 -1.21 8.84 21.58
N ILE A 543 -0.24 8.11 22.15
CA ILE A 543 -0.42 6.71 22.59
C ILE A 543 -1.22 6.68 23.90
N VAL A 544 -0.93 7.59 24.81
CA VAL A 544 -1.69 7.77 26.05
C VAL A 544 -3.16 8.08 25.73
N ALA A 545 -3.41 9.00 24.78
CA ALA A 545 -4.75 9.31 24.28
C ALA A 545 -5.44 8.08 23.70
N ALA A 546 -4.75 7.28 22.88
CA ALA A 546 -5.32 6.06 22.32
C ALA A 546 -5.72 5.04 23.42
N ARG A 547 -4.90 4.87 24.47
CA ARG A 547 -5.23 3.99 25.60
C ARG A 547 -6.43 4.48 26.39
N VAL A 548 -6.52 5.79 26.65
CA VAL A 548 -7.67 6.40 27.34
C VAL A 548 -8.93 6.25 26.50
N LYS A 549 -8.85 6.53 25.18
CA LYS A 549 -9.97 6.33 24.25
C LYS A 549 -10.52 4.91 24.34
N ASN A 550 -9.64 3.90 24.30
CA ASN A 550 -10.05 2.50 24.34
C ASN A 550 -10.64 2.12 25.71
N ALA A 551 -10.05 2.58 26.81
CA ALA A 551 -10.53 2.27 28.17
C ALA A 551 -11.89 2.87 28.50
N PHE A 552 -12.26 3.99 27.87
CA PHE A 552 -13.55 4.65 28.10
C PHE A 552 -14.53 4.49 26.93
N ALA A 553 -14.09 3.95 25.79
CA ALA A 553 -14.84 3.89 24.53
C ALA A 553 -15.40 5.26 24.07
N ARG A 554 -14.62 6.34 24.24
CA ARG A 554 -15.01 7.71 23.86
C ARG A 554 -13.89 8.46 23.18
N PRO A 555 -14.19 9.41 22.27
CA PRO A 555 -13.23 10.40 21.81
C PRO A 555 -12.53 11.07 23.00
N VAL A 556 -11.25 11.37 22.84
CA VAL A 556 -10.44 12.01 23.88
C VAL A 556 -9.50 13.04 23.28
N VAL A 557 -9.33 14.16 23.98
CA VAL A 557 -8.22 15.09 23.79
C VAL A 557 -7.43 15.20 25.08
N ILE A 558 -6.11 15.02 24.98
CA ILE A 558 -5.18 15.25 26.08
C ILE A 558 -4.34 16.46 25.72
N VAL A 559 -4.29 17.47 26.59
CA VAL A 559 -3.45 18.65 26.45
C VAL A 559 -2.34 18.62 27.49
N MET A 560 -1.10 18.71 27.03
CA MET A 560 0.14 18.58 27.80
C MET A 560 0.87 19.92 27.78
N GLU A 561 1.26 20.43 28.94
CA GLU A 561 1.90 21.74 29.07
C GLU A 561 3.42 21.64 29.10
N GLU A 562 4.08 22.55 28.37
CA GLU A 562 5.53 22.64 28.23
C GLU A 562 5.95 24.10 28.05
N GLU A 563 6.72 24.64 29.01
CA GLU A 563 7.42 25.95 28.92
C GLU A 563 6.59 27.11 28.32
N GLY A 564 5.38 27.33 28.81
CA GLY A 564 4.51 28.45 28.39
C GLY A 564 3.68 28.20 27.14
N ARG A 565 3.77 27.01 26.53
CA ARG A 565 2.86 26.52 25.49
C ARG A 565 2.26 25.17 25.91
N ALA A 566 1.25 24.71 25.18
CA ALA A 566 0.69 23.39 25.38
C ALA A 566 0.48 22.66 24.05
N VAL A 567 0.77 21.36 24.06
CA VAL A 567 0.58 20.47 22.92
C VAL A 567 -0.57 19.52 23.22
N GLY A 568 -1.52 19.42 22.31
CA GLY A 568 -2.66 18.52 22.41
C GLY A 568 -2.53 17.33 21.47
N SER A 569 -2.96 16.17 21.96
CA SER A 569 -3.13 14.94 21.18
C SER A 569 -4.54 14.42 21.37
N ALA A 570 -5.28 14.31 20.27
CA ALA A 570 -6.66 13.87 20.28
C ALA A 570 -6.85 12.57 19.46
N ARG A 571 -7.79 11.72 19.88
CA ARG A 571 -8.15 10.44 19.24
C ARG A 571 -9.66 10.29 19.20
N SER A 572 -10.18 9.91 18.05
CA SER A 572 -11.62 9.77 17.78
C SER A 572 -12.08 8.32 17.73
N ILE A 573 -13.40 8.16 17.73
CA ILE A 573 -14.11 6.94 17.34
C ILE A 573 -14.54 7.04 15.86
N GLU A 574 -14.98 5.94 15.25
CA GLU A 574 -15.32 5.88 13.83
C GLU A 574 -16.44 6.86 13.43
N SER A 575 -17.44 7.06 14.29
CA SER A 575 -18.62 7.89 14.01
C SER A 575 -18.41 9.40 14.18
N LEU A 576 -17.17 9.88 14.38
CA LEU A 576 -16.89 11.29 14.61
C LEU A 576 -15.62 11.73 13.88
N ASP A 577 -15.77 12.68 12.95
CA ASP A 577 -14.64 13.42 12.40
C ASP A 577 -14.15 14.46 13.42
N LEU A 578 -12.96 14.22 13.95
CA LEU A 578 -12.36 15.04 14.98
C LEU A 578 -11.68 16.29 14.41
N VAL A 579 -11.25 16.28 13.14
CA VAL A 579 -10.65 17.45 12.49
C VAL A 579 -11.70 18.54 12.35
N GLU A 580 -12.90 18.17 11.89
CA GLU A 580 -14.02 19.11 11.79
C GLU A 580 -14.44 19.66 13.15
N ALA A 581 -14.52 18.79 14.18
CA ALA A 581 -14.89 19.20 15.53
C ALA A 581 -13.88 20.18 16.12
N VAL A 582 -12.58 19.89 15.99
CA VAL A 582 -11.49 20.77 16.46
C VAL A 582 -11.42 22.06 15.63
N GLY A 583 -11.72 22.00 14.32
CA GLY A 583 -11.73 23.16 13.44
C GLY A 583 -12.66 24.29 13.88
N THR A 584 -13.74 23.97 14.61
CA THR A 584 -14.63 24.98 15.22
C THR A 584 -13.96 25.83 16.31
N CYS A 585 -12.77 25.43 16.77
CA CYS A 585 -11.96 26.11 17.77
C CYS A 585 -10.66 26.70 17.20
N ALA A 586 -10.51 26.80 15.87
CA ALA A 586 -9.26 27.21 15.22
C ALA A 586 -8.71 28.56 15.71
N ASP A 587 -9.58 29.49 16.09
CA ASP A 587 -9.26 30.81 16.65
C ASP A 587 -8.54 30.75 18.01
N LEU A 588 -8.68 29.64 18.75
CA LEU A 588 -8.03 29.42 20.04
C LEU A 588 -6.68 28.71 19.92
N LEU A 589 -6.36 28.18 18.74
CA LEU A 589 -5.23 27.31 18.47
C LEU A 589 -4.15 28.06 17.71
N GLU A 590 -2.88 27.76 18.00
CA GLU A 590 -1.74 28.30 17.25
C GLU A 590 -1.47 27.46 15.99
N LYS A 591 -1.67 26.15 16.08
CA LYS A 591 -1.58 25.18 14.97
C LYS A 591 -2.47 23.99 15.30
N PHE A 592 -3.11 23.38 14.30
CA PHE A 592 -3.70 22.05 14.42
C PHE A 592 -3.74 21.35 13.07
N GLY A 593 -3.83 20.02 13.09
CA GLY A 593 -3.91 19.20 11.89
C GLY A 593 -3.92 17.71 12.22
N GLY A 594 -4.19 16.88 11.21
CA GLY A 594 -4.24 15.44 11.33
C GLY A 594 -5.31 14.83 10.42
N HIS A 595 -5.89 13.71 10.85
CA HIS A 595 -6.93 12.97 10.14
C HIS A 595 -8.18 12.85 10.99
N HIS A 596 -9.31 12.48 10.38
CA HIS A 596 -10.61 12.34 11.05
C HIS A 596 -10.58 11.55 12.39
N GLN A 597 -9.65 10.61 12.58
CA GLN A 597 -9.47 9.85 13.83
C GLN A 597 -8.36 10.33 14.78
N ALA A 598 -7.49 11.25 14.37
CA ALA A 598 -6.34 11.69 15.16
C ALA A 598 -5.95 13.12 14.83
N VAL A 599 -5.91 13.99 15.84
CA VAL A 599 -5.56 15.41 15.68
C VAL A 599 -4.43 15.79 16.63
N GLY A 600 -3.41 16.47 16.11
CA GLY A 600 -2.41 17.18 16.90
C GLY A 600 -2.72 18.68 16.91
N LEU A 601 -2.48 19.34 18.04
CA LEU A 601 -2.69 20.78 18.17
C LEU A 601 -1.64 21.45 19.07
N THR A 602 -1.48 22.76 18.89
CA THR A 602 -0.71 23.64 19.78
C THR A 602 -1.63 24.75 20.25
N ILE A 603 -1.65 25.00 21.55
CA ILE A 603 -2.56 25.94 22.20
C ILE A 603 -1.83 26.68 23.33
N ARG A 604 -2.20 27.93 23.59
CA ARG A 604 -1.71 28.66 24.76
C ARG A 604 -2.43 28.20 26.04
N PRO A 605 -1.73 28.03 27.17
CA PRO A 605 -2.34 27.53 28.40
C PRO A 605 -3.61 28.27 28.83
N GLU A 606 -3.66 29.59 28.63
CA GLU A 606 -4.82 30.43 28.96
C GLU A 606 -6.08 30.11 28.15
N ASN A 607 -5.94 29.56 26.93
CA ASN A 607 -7.06 29.23 26.04
C ASN A 607 -7.65 27.85 26.29
N ILE A 608 -6.99 26.98 27.08
CA ILE A 608 -7.39 25.58 27.29
C ILE A 608 -8.82 25.45 27.84
N PRO A 609 -9.26 26.23 28.85
CA PRO A 609 -10.61 26.10 29.39
C PRO A 609 -11.71 26.37 28.35
N ASP A 610 -11.55 27.44 27.56
CA ASP A 610 -12.49 27.81 26.51
C ASP A 610 -12.48 26.81 25.35
N PHE A 611 -11.29 26.31 25.00
CA PHE A 611 -11.14 25.24 24.01
C PHE A 611 -11.91 23.97 24.42
N PHE A 612 -11.74 23.49 25.65
CA PHE A 612 -12.44 22.30 26.15
C PHE A 612 -13.96 22.49 26.14
N LYS A 613 -14.43 23.66 26.58
CA LYS A 613 -15.86 23.99 26.57
C LYS A 613 -16.44 23.99 25.15
N ARG A 614 -15.75 24.64 24.19
CA ARG A 614 -16.21 24.74 22.79
C ARG A 614 -16.15 23.39 22.09
N LEU A 615 -15.09 22.60 22.32
CA LEU A 615 -14.95 21.27 21.75
C LEU A 615 -16.03 20.31 22.26
N LYS A 616 -16.30 20.28 23.57
CA LYS A 616 -17.39 19.46 24.14
C LYS A 616 -18.74 19.77 23.50
N LYS A 617 -19.04 21.06 23.31
CA LYS A 617 -20.26 21.50 22.61
C LYS A 617 -20.26 21.04 21.15
N SER A 618 -19.18 21.29 20.42
CA SER A 618 -19.01 20.93 19.01
C SER A 618 -19.20 19.42 18.76
N VAL A 619 -18.66 18.58 19.66
CA VAL A 619 -18.84 17.13 19.60
C VAL A 619 -20.26 16.72 19.98
N ALA A 620 -20.87 17.29 21.02
CA ALA A 620 -22.25 16.96 21.40
C ALA A 620 -23.28 17.27 20.30
N GLU A 621 -23.03 18.31 19.48
CA GLU A 621 -23.87 18.67 18.33
C GLU A 621 -23.73 17.66 17.17
N ARG A 622 -22.55 17.05 17.01
CA ARG A 622 -22.24 16.07 15.94
C ARG A 622 -22.55 14.64 16.35
N LEU A 623 -22.36 14.31 17.62
CA LEU A 623 -22.53 12.99 18.21
C LEU A 623 -23.63 13.05 19.26
N ARG A 624 -24.89 13.02 18.79
CA ARG A 624 -26.09 13.09 19.65
C ARG A 624 -26.10 11.95 20.68
N ASP A 625 -25.90 10.73 20.19
CA ASP A 625 -25.89 9.50 20.96
C ASP A 625 -24.52 8.82 20.85
N MET A 626 -24.06 8.22 21.95
CA MET A 626 -22.87 7.37 21.89
C MET A 626 -23.23 6.09 21.12
N PRO A 627 -22.45 5.70 20.10
CA PRO A 627 -22.73 4.46 19.39
C PRO A 627 -22.60 3.27 20.34
N GLU A 628 -23.49 2.30 20.20
CA GLU A 628 -23.29 1.00 20.82
C GLU A 628 -22.01 0.36 20.26
N PRO A 629 -21.18 -0.25 21.11
CA PRO A 629 -20.03 -1.02 20.64
C PRO A 629 -20.55 -2.20 19.80
N VAL A 630 -20.00 -2.38 18.61
CA VAL A 630 -20.36 -3.46 17.69
C VAL A 630 -19.14 -4.34 17.44
N LEU A 631 -19.32 -5.65 17.56
CA LEU A 631 -18.32 -6.65 17.19
C LEU A 631 -18.79 -7.36 15.91
N THR A 632 -18.08 -7.12 14.81
CA THR A 632 -18.35 -7.83 13.54
C THR A 632 -17.75 -9.23 13.60
N ILE A 633 -18.57 -10.22 13.24
CA ILE A 633 -18.22 -11.63 13.14
C ILE A 633 -18.27 -12.03 11.66
N ASP A 634 -17.18 -12.56 11.12
CA ASP A 634 -17.06 -12.93 9.71
C ASP A 634 -17.78 -14.23 9.38
N ALA A 635 -17.79 -15.19 10.30
CA ALA A 635 -18.51 -16.45 10.16
C ALA A 635 -18.84 -17.11 11.51
N GLU A 636 -19.93 -17.88 11.54
CA GLU A 636 -20.20 -18.84 12.60
C GLU A 636 -19.44 -20.14 12.33
N LEU A 637 -18.76 -20.67 13.34
CA LEU A 637 -18.10 -21.98 13.29
C LEU A 637 -18.80 -22.95 14.24
N GLN A 638 -18.67 -24.24 13.96
CA GLN A 638 -19.02 -25.33 14.86
C GLN A 638 -17.76 -25.88 15.54
N LEU A 639 -17.92 -26.60 16.66
CA LEU A 639 -16.78 -27.22 17.36
C LEU A 639 -15.96 -28.15 16.46
N GLY A 640 -16.59 -28.81 15.49
CA GLY A 640 -15.91 -29.67 14.52
C GLY A 640 -15.03 -28.92 13.52
N ASP A 641 -15.28 -27.62 13.31
CA ASP A 641 -14.50 -26.77 12.41
C ASP A 641 -13.22 -26.26 13.09
N LEU A 642 -13.07 -26.44 14.40
CA LEU A 642 -11.93 -25.92 15.18
C LEU A 642 -10.74 -26.87 15.05
N THR A 643 -10.09 -26.82 13.88
CA THR A 643 -8.94 -27.66 13.54
C THR A 643 -7.76 -26.82 13.06
N MET A 644 -6.55 -27.41 13.12
CA MET A 644 -5.36 -26.79 12.52
C MET A 644 -5.52 -26.60 11.00
N ALA A 645 -6.18 -27.53 10.31
CA ALA A 645 -6.44 -27.43 8.88
C ALA A 645 -7.31 -26.21 8.54
N THR A 646 -8.32 -25.91 9.37
CA THR A 646 -9.13 -24.70 9.21
C THR A 646 -8.30 -23.43 9.35
N LEU A 647 -7.40 -23.40 10.34
CA LEU A 647 -6.49 -22.26 10.52
C LEU A 647 -5.52 -22.11 9.34
N GLU A 648 -4.95 -23.22 8.85
CA GLU A 648 -4.09 -23.22 7.65
C GLU A 648 -4.83 -22.73 6.40
N ASP A 649 -6.08 -23.15 6.22
CA ASP A 649 -6.96 -22.70 5.12
C ASP A 649 -7.31 -21.21 5.21
N ILE A 650 -7.34 -20.64 6.42
CA ILE A 650 -7.52 -19.18 6.62
C ILE A 650 -6.21 -18.41 6.41
N SER A 651 -5.07 -18.98 6.79
CA SER A 651 -3.75 -18.33 6.70
C SER A 651 -3.37 -17.91 5.27
N VAL A 652 -3.97 -18.49 4.23
CA VAL A 652 -3.79 -18.05 2.83
C VAL A 652 -4.29 -16.63 2.56
N LEU A 653 -5.13 -16.07 3.45
CA LEU A 653 -5.60 -14.69 3.40
C LEU A 653 -4.54 -13.69 3.88
N GLU A 654 -3.41 -14.16 4.43
CA GLU A 654 -2.28 -13.30 4.77
C GLU A 654 -1.77 -12.52 3.54
N PRO A 655 -1.14 -11.33 3.75
CA PRO A 655 -0.90 -10.68 5.03
C PRO A 655 -2.15 -10.03 5.63
N PHE A 656 -2.35 -10.22 6.93
CA PHE A 656 -3.40 -9.53 7.70
C PHE A 656 -2.93 -8.15 8.17
N GLY A 657 -3.87 -7.21 8.25
CA GLY A 657 -3.64 -5.82 8.67
C GLY A 657 -4.89 -4.97 8.46
N LYS A 658 -4.74 -3.64 8.42
CA LYS A 658 -5.88 -2.75 8.11
C LYS A 658 -6.44 -3.09 6.73
N GLY A 659 -7.75 -3.08 6.56
CA GLY A 659 -8.42 -3.45 5.30
C GLY A 659 -8.48 -4.95 5.02
N ASN A 660 -7.67 -5.76 5.69
CA ASN A 660 -7.74 -7.22 5.66
C ASN A 660 -7.44 -7.79 7.07
N PRO A 661 -8.33 -7.59 8.05
CA PRO A 661 -8.11 -8.11 9.40
C PRO A 661 -8.12 -9.64 9.40
N PHE A 662 -7.54 -10.24 10.45
CA PHE A 662 -7.75 -11.65 10.73
C PHE A 662 -9.26 -11.90 10.95
N PRO A 663 -9.84 -12.99 10.40
CA PRO A 663 -11.27 -13.22 10.57
C PRO A 663 -11.67 -13.47 12.02
N ARG A 664 -12.78 -12.86 12.44
CA ARG A 664 -13.41 -13.14 13.73
C ARG A 664 -14.55 -14.13 13.57
N PHE A 665 -14.59 -15.10 14.46
CA PHE A 665 -15.56 -16.18 14.44
C PHE A 665 -16.45 -16.14 15.66
N ALA A 666 -17.63 -16.77 15.56
CA ALA A 666 -18.48 -17.03 16.71
C ALA A 666 -18.81 -18.52 16.85
N LEU A 667 -18.89 -18.98 18.09
CA LEU A 667 -19.49 -20.24 18.50
C LEU A 667 -20.72 -19.92 19.33
N PHE A 668 -21.87 -20.50 18.99
CA PHE A 668 -23.10 -20.34 19.77
C PHE A 668 -23.40 -21.60 20.58
N GLY A 669 -23.62 -21.42 21.88
CA GLY A 669 -23.99 -22.50 22.80
C GLY A 669 -22.93 -23.57 23.01
N ALA A 670 -21.64 -23.25 22.86
CA ALA A 670 -20.53 -24.18 23.07
C ALA A 670 -20.52 -24.71 24.52
N PRO A 671 -20.46 -26.04 24.75
CA PRO A 671 -20.29 -26.60 26.09
C PRO A 671 -18.95 -26.19 26.71
N VAL A 672 -18.96 -25.87 28.00
CA VAL A 672 -17.77 -25.51 28.77
C VAL A 672 -17.34 -26.69 29.63
N ALA A 673 -16.13 -27.21 29.38
CA ALA A 673 -15.54 -28.31 30.12
C ALA A 673 -14.73 -27.84 31.35
N ASP A 674 -14.11 -26.65 31.28
CA ASP A 674 -13.29 -26.08 32.36
C ASP A 674 -13.22 -24.55 32.23
N VAL A 675 -13.16 -23.85 33.37
CA VAL A 675 -13.01 -22.40 33.48
C VAL A 675 -11.92 -22.09 34.51
N ARG A 676 -10.91 -21.32 34.13
CA ARG A 676 -9.84 -20.92 35.04
C ARG A 676 -9.44 -19.47 34.84
N ARG A 677 -9.12 -18.80 35.94
CA ARG A 677 -8.31 -17.57 35.92
C ARG A 677 -6.84 -17.95 35.80
N ILE A 678 -6.11 -17.30 34.91
CA ILE A 678 -4.69 -17.55 34.63
C ILE A 678 -3.89 -16.23 34.64
N GLY A 679 -2.56 -16.35 34.61
CA GLY A 679 -1.62 -15.22 34.71
C GLY A 679 -1.15 -14.97 36.15
N ALA A 680 -0.01 -14.30 36.30
CA ALA A 680 0.61 -14.05 37.61
C ALA A 680 -0.26 -13.16 38.53
N ASP A 681 -1.10 -12.33 37.92
CA ASP A 681 -2.04 -11.43 38.58
C ASP A 681 -3.50 -11.89 38.50
N GLY A 682 -3.75 -13.07 37.91
CA GLY A 682 -5.09 -13.67 37.78
C GLY A 682 -6.07 -12.91 36.90
N ARG A 683 -5.60 -11.96 36.06
CA ARG A 683 -6.47 -11.09 35.24
C ARG A 683 -6.97 -11.72 33.95
N HIS A 684 -6.49 -12.91 33.58
CA HIS A 684 -6.84 -13.51 32.29
C HIS A 684 -7.74 -14.73 32.47
N LEU A 685 -8.53 -15.04 31.45
CA LEU A 685 -9.45 -16.16 31.40
C LEU A 685 -8.91 -17.28 30.53
N ARG A 686 -9.06 -18.53 30.99
CA ARG A 686 -8.90 -19.73 30.17
C ARG A 686 -10.16 -20.56 30.23
N LEU A 687 -10.68 -20.92 29.07
CA LEU A 687 -11.80 -21.84 28.90
C LEU A 687 -11.34 -23.09 28.16
N ARG A 688 -11.97 -24.22 28.47
CA ARG A 688 -11.94 -25.43 27.63
C ARG A 688 -13.32 -25.60 27.01
N LEU A 689 -13.45 -25.37 25.71
CA LEU A 689 -14.73 -25.44 24.99
C LEU A 689 -14.87 -26.79 24.29
N GLY A 690 -15.84 -27.60 24.70
CA GLY A 690 -16.09 -28.95 24.19
C GLY A 690 -16.91 -29.80 25.17
N ALA A 691 -17.49 -30.89 24.67
CA ALA A 691 -18.32 -31.79 25.49
C ALA A 691 -17.52 -32.56 26.55
N THR A 692 -16.24 -32.85 26.29
CA THR A 692 -15.33 -33.54 27.20
C THR A 692 -14.01 -32.78 27.30
N ALA A 693 -13.27 -32.98 28.40
CA ALA A 693 -11.95 -32.37 28.55
C ALA A 693 -10.92 -32.88 27.52
N ARG A 694 -11.15 -34.02 26.86
CA ARG A 694 -10.23 -34.61 25.87
C ARG A 694 -10.35 -33.93 24.50
N ASP A 695 -11.57 -33.61 24.10
CA ASP A 695 -11.89 -33.07 22.78
C ASP A 695 -12.10 -31.54 22.81
N ALA A 696 -11.96 -30.92 23.99
CA ALA A 696 -12.12 -29.49 24.14
C ALA A 696 -10.94 -28.73 23.53
N VAL A 697 -11.24 -27.63 22.85
CA VAL A 697 -10.25 -26.62 22.42
C VAL A 697 -10.00 -25.64 23.56
N THR A 698 -8.79 -25.12 23.64
CA THR A 698 -8.44 -24.10 24.64
C THR A 698 -8.77 -22.73 24.08
N ALA A 699 -9.52 -21.93 24.84
CA ALA A 699 -9.76 -20.52 24.55
C ALA A 699 -9.16 -19.64 25.65
N VAL A 700 -8.54 -18.52 25.26
CA VAL A 700 -7.86 -17.59 26.18
C VAL A 700 -8.41 -16.19 25.97
N GLY A 701 -8.85 -15.54 27.05
CA GLY A 701 -9.33 -14.15 27.05
C GLY A 701 -8.42 -13.26 27.89
N TRP A 702 -7.91 -12.18 27.30
CA TRP A 702 -7.00 -11.26 27.98
C TRP A 702 -7.78 -10.18 28.73
N ASN A 703 -7.54 -10.05 30.04
CA ASN A 703 -8.26 -9.13 30.94
C ASN A 703 -9.75 -9.45 31.11
N MET A 704 -10.13 -10.73 30.96
CA MET A 704 -11.49 -11.23 31.02
C MET A 704 -11.74 -12.09 32.28
N SER A 705 -10.98 -11.87 33.37
CA SER A 705 -11.10 -12.68 34.59
C SER A 705 -12.47 -12.62 35.24
N ASP A 706 -13.16 -11.48 35.09
CA ASP A 706 -14.43 -11.20 35.76
C ASP A 706 -15.58 -11.96 35.10
N ASP A 707 -15.45 -12.28 33.81
CA ASP A 707 -16.41 -13.13 33.09
C ASP A 707 -16.47 -14.54 33.68
N ALA A 708 -15.37 -15.04 34.28
CA ALA A 708 -15.31 -16.39 34.85
C ALA A 708 -16.45 -16.71 35.83
N ASP A 709 -16.97 -15.69 36.52
CA ASP A 709 -18.01 -15.84 37.54
C ASP A 709 -19.43 -15.88 36.96
N THR A 710 -19.62 -15.39 35.72
CA THR A 710 -20.92 -15.27 35.08
C THR A 710 -21.18 -16.38 34.05
N LEU A 711 -20.14 -17.08 33.60
CA LEU A 711 -20.27 -18.13 32.58
C LEU A 711 -21.06 -19.35 33.07
N GLY A 712 -21.97 -19.83 32.22
CA GLY A 712 -22.74 -21.05 32.44
C GLY A 712 -22.06 -22.31 31.87
N ARG A 713 -22.77 -23.44 31.90
CA ARG A 713 -22.34 -24.71 31.26
C ARG A 713 -22.23 -24.62 29.73
N ARG A 714 -22.84 -23.59 29.14
CA ARG A 714 -22.80 -23.28 27.71
C ARG A 714 -22.60 -21.79 27.52
N VAL A 715 -21.77 -21.44 26.55
CA VAL A 715 -21.40 -20.04 26.26
C VAL A 715 -21.53 -19.74 24.78
N ASN A 716 -21.77 -18.48 24.48
CA ASN A 716 -21.48 -17.91 23.17
C ASN A 716 -20.08 -17.30 23.27
N ALA A 717 -19.19 -17.60 22.32
CA ALA A 717 -17.83 -17.08 22.29
C ALA A 717 -17.53 -16.44 20.93
N ALA A 718 -17.02 -15.21 20.94
CA ALA A 718 -16.43 -14.54 19.78
C ALA A 718 -14.91 -14.59 19.89
N PHE A 719 -14.22 -15.02 18.84
CA PHE A 719 -12.79 -15.32 18.91
C PHE A 719 -12.08 -15.24 17.56
N GLU A 720 -10.76 -15.10 17.62
CA GLU A 720 -9.84 -15.39 16.53
C GLU A 720 -9.21 -16.78 16.74
N LEU A 721 -8.87 -17.47 15.65
CA LEU A 721 -8.08 -18.71 15.70
C LEU A 721 -6.60 -18.37 15.81
N ASP A 722 -5.85 -19.09 16.64
CA ASP A 722 -4.42 -18.86 16.84
C ASP A 722 -3.66 -20.18 17.04
N ARG A 723 -2.33 -20.12 16.85
CA ARG A 723 -1.42 -21.25 17.09
C ARG A 723 -0.73 -21.06 18.43
N ASN A 724 -0.83 -22.07 19.30
CA ASN A 724 -0.03 -22.10 20.52
C ASN A 724 1.11 -23.10 20.37
N GLU A 725 2.33 -22.59 20.23
CA GLU A 725 3.54 -23.38 20.23
C GLU A 725 4.15 -23.45 21.63
N TRP A 726 4.20 -24.66 22.21
CA TRP A 726 4.79 -24.89 23.53
C TRP A 726 5.59 -26.19 23.54
N GLN A 727 6.88 -26.09 23.92
CA GLN A 727 7.80 -27.25 23.96
C GLN A 727 7.87 -28.04 22.64
N GLY A 728 7.79 -27.34 21.49
CA GLY A 728 7.82 -27.95 20.15
C GLY A 728 6.51 -28.64 19.73
N ARG A 729 5.44 -28.53 20.54
CA ARG A 729 4.10 -28.95 20.16
C ARG A 729 3.27 -27.74 19.75
N ILE A 730 2.61 -27.83 18.61
CA ILE A 730 1.70 -26.80 18.08
C ILE A 730 0.27 -27.32 18.26
N ASP A 731 -0.52 -26.62 19.07
CA ASP A 731 -1.94 -26.89 19.26
C ASP A 731 -2.77 -25.66 18.83
N LEU A 732 -3.98 -25.91 18.32
CA LEU A 732 -4.95 -24.83 18.07
C LEU A 732 -5.38 -24.18 19.39
N GLN A 733 -5.44 -22.85 19.39
CA GLN A 733 -5.99 -22.04 20.47
C GLN A 733 -7.00 -21.04 19.90
N LEU A 734 -8.00 -20.67 20.70
CA LEU A 734 -8.89 -19.54 20.40
C LEU A 734 -8.47 -18.34 21.25
N VAL A 735 -8.36 -17.16 20.64
CA VAL A 735 -8.18 -15.90 21.38
C VAL A 735 -9.55 -15.23 21.47
N LEU A 736 -10.10 -15.16 22.67
CA LEU A 736 -11.42 -14.59 22.93
C LEU A 736 -11.37 -13.07 22.79
N GLU A 737 -12.31 -12.55 22.02
CA GLU A 737 -12.64 -11.12 21.94
C GLU A 737 -13.82 -10.78 22.85
N ASP A 738 -14.79 -11.69 22.96
CA ASP A 738 -15.94 -11.56 23.86
C ASP A 738 -16.51 -12.95 24.20
N VAL A 739 -17.10 -13.08 25.39
CA VAL A 739 -17.75 -14.33 25.83
C VAL A 739 -18.91 -14.05 26.76
N ARG A 740 -20.03 -14.77 26.57
CA ARG A 740 -21.24 -14.59 27.37
C ARG A 740 -22.04 -15.87 27.55
N PRO A 741 -22.93 -15.96 28.55
CA PRO A 741 -23.83 -17.11 28.71
C PRO A 741 -24.71 -17.34 27.47
N ALA A 742 -24.93 -18.60 27.10
CA ALA A 742 -25.67 -18.95 25.88
C ALA A 742 -27.17 -18.53 25.88
N THR A 743 -27.72 -18.13 27.03
CA THR A 743 -29.12 -17.67 27.17
C THR A 743 -29.35 -16.27 26.58
N GLU A 744 -28.29 -15.52 26.30
CA GLU A 744 -28.34 -14.22 25.64
C GLU A 744 -28.20 -14.40 24.12
N ARG A 745 -29.32 -14.59 23.42
CA ARG A 745 -29.37 -14.33 21.97
C ARG A 745 -29.61 -12.83 21.78
N ASN A 746 -28.60 -12.08 21.36
CA ASN A 746 -28.85 -10.79 20.74
C ASN A 746 -29.54 -11.05 19.41
N SER A 747 -30.85 -10.85 19.38
CA SER A 747 -31.63 -10.68 18.16
C SER A 747 -31.28 -9.31 17.58
N GLY A 748 -30.49 -9.30 16.51
CA GLY A 748 -30.15 -8.12 15.72
C GLY A 748 -29.72 -8.54 14.33
#